data_AF-A0A496TBJ0-F1
#
_entry.id   AF-A0A496TBJ0-F1
#
_cell.length_a   1.000
_cell.length_b   1.000
_cell.length_c   1.000
_cell.angle_alpha   90.00
_cell.angle_beta   90.00
_cell.angle_gamma   90.00
#
_symmetry.space_group_name_H-M   'P 1'
#
loop_
_entity.id
_entity.type
_entity.pdbx_description
1 polymer ?
#
loop_
_entity_poly.entity_id
_entity_poly.type
_entity_poly.pdbx_seq_one_letter_code
_entity_poly.pdbx_strand_id
1 'polypeptide(L)'
;MKHRYSKILFILVVCFLPGLLLAQQGGTSSPFLMGTGARQLGTGGAASANPQDPTAIFWNPAGLEALPRQALTAFYASLPYGTSYNFIGYVRPTLNLGTFGIGIHRIATGGISERDERDVVGNEFSYNQNEIYFSYAKNVWDQLVVGINLKVNYQAIGQFSDTGFGIDLGVFYQLGIQNMFLRDLKVGLSIYNVYSPRLKPGASTDYIPHNIRFGLSKALTYGDVRSPFVFVVDVNKGDQQEFHLNVGTEYSYQQRAMLRLGYNAINGLTFGVGATYQNFQLDYAYAKIAGGVFPGSHRVSVTVAFGKSRQELWELAEEKRRQEIERELAKERERARQETIKRLLEEGKGYYASGDYFNALIRFTQVLELDEGNPEAEEMVSETNTRIHELRQREMEKLAAKIQEERERKQLMEFVDKHVSKGVEYLEKGDYNAAIVEWKLALERQPDSKLIKDYIEKAKAELLKRIDALIKRADQLAKKGNYNEAIQVLNEAQVLSQNDLVKQEQITRRISELEKRLNVYDFYQQGLVAYRAEDWQKAMNNFEKALKLDPNNWKIKKFYEDAKRHALAREQQMTPEMEKRFYRAVNLYVEDRIEEAIAIWEELLQEQPYNKRIIDAIDKARKQLAKRHKTTK
;
A
#
# COMPACT_ATOMS: atom_id res chain seq x y z
N MET A 1 -52.00 7.74 -25.25
CA MET A 1 -52.19 7.20 -26.63
C MET A 1 -52.61 5.72 -26.68
N LYS A 2 -52.12 4.82 -25.81
CA LYS A 2 -52.44 3.37 -25.81
C LYS A 2 -53.94 3.01 -25.71
N HIS A 3 -54.76 3.78 -24.99
CA HIS A 3 -56.21 3.49 -24.85
C HIS A 3 -57.09 3.99 -26.02
N ARG A 4 -56.59 4.85 -26.91
CA ARG A 4 -57.37 5.34 -28.06
C ARG A 4 -57.43 4.31 -29.18
N TYR A 5 -56.36 3.56 -29.43
CA TYR A 5 -56.30 2.55 -30.50
C TYR A 5 -57.03 1.24 -30.18
N SER A 6 -57.04 0.81 -28.92
CA SER A 6 -57.82 -0.36 -28.47
C SER A 6 -59.33 -0.17 -28.66
N LYS A 7 -59.84 1.05 -28.44
CA LYS A 7 -61.25 1.39 -28.70
C LYS A 7 -61.57 1.41 -30.20
N ILE A 8 -60.65 1.89 -31.04
CA ILE A 8 -60.84 1.94 -32.50
C ILE A 8 -60.84 0.54 -33.12
N LEU A 9 -59.97 -0.36 -32.64
CA LEU A 9 -59.94 -1.76 -33.11
C LEU A 9 -61.19 -2.54 -32.65
N PHE A 10 -61.65 -2.33 -31.41
CA PHE A 10 -62.91 -2.90 -30.91
C PHE A 10 -64.12 -2.41 -31.71
N ILE A 11 -64.17 -1.12 -32.05
CA ILE A 11 -65.23 -0.54 -32.90
C ILE A 11 -65.15 -1.09 -34.33
N LEU A 12 -63.95 -1.31 -34.90
CA LEU A 12 -63.80 -1.91 -36.24
C LEU A 12 -64.24 -3.37 -36.30
N VAL A 13 -64.02 -4.17 -35.24
CA VAL A 13 -64.47 -5.57 -35.16
C VAL A 13 -65.98 -5.66 -34.93
N VAL A 14 -66.57 -4.74 -34.15
CA VAL A 14 -68.01 -4.73 -33.85
C VAL A 14 -68.85 -4.11 -34.99
N CYS A 15 -68.31 -3.14 -35.74
CA CYS A 15 -69.05 -2.47 -36.82
C CYS A 15 -69.09 -3.23 -38.16
N PHE A 16 -68.40 -4.37 -38.30
CA PHE A 16 -68.48 -5.23 -39.50
C PHE A 16 -69.58 -6.32 -39.44
N LEU A 17 -70.45 -6.28 -38.41
CA LEU A 17 -71.66 -7.12 -38.28
C LEU A 17 -72.90 -6.22 -38.30
N PRO A 18 -73.37 -5.72 -39.47
CA PRO A 18 -74.51 -6.42 -40.08
C PRO A 18 -74.66 -6.23 -41.61
N GLY A 19 -74.90 -7.32 -42.34
CA GLY A 19 -75.38 -7.24 -43.72
C GLY A 19 -75.03 -8.47 -44.53
N LEU A 20 -75.63 -9.61 -44.23
CA LEU A 20 -75.50 -10.80 -45.09
C LEU A 20 -76.87 -11.40 -45.36
N LEU A 21 -77.29 -11.20 -46.61
CA LEU A 21 -78.48 -11.76 -47.25
C LEU A 21 -78.47 -13.29 -47.15
N LEU A 22 -79.65 -13.85 -46.90
CA LEU A 22 -79.92 -15.29 -46.97
C LEU A 22 -79.95 -15.70 -48.45
N ALA A 23 -78.94 -16.44 -48.90
CA ALA A 23 -78.95 -17.13 -50.19
C ALA A 23 -79.28 -18.62 -49.99
N GLN A 24 -79.99 -19.21 -50.94
CA GLN A 24 -80.31 -20.65 -50.99
C GLN A 24 -79.03 -21.50 -51.15
N GLN A 25 -79.02 -22.68 -50.50
CA GLN A 25 -77.88 -23.60 -50.44
C GLN A 25 -77.82 -24.56 -51.64
N GLY A 26 -76.61 -24.83 -52.13
CA GLY A 26 -76.29 -25.83 -53.13
C GLY A 26 -74.79 -25.86 -53.45
N GLY A 27 -74.11 -26.97 -53.17
CA GLY A 27 -72.66 -27.14 -53.38
C GLY A 27 -72.02 -28.22 -52.51
N THR A 28 -70.71 -28.45 -52.67
CA THR A 28 -69.94 -29.42 -51.87
C THR A 28 -69.54 -28.82 -50.51
N SER A 29 -69.66 -29.59 -49.42
CA SER A 29 -69.16 -29.22 -48.09
C SER A 29 -68.02 -30.14 -47.69
N SER A 30 -67.00 -29.60 -47.02
CA SER A 30 -65.92 -30.45 -46.51
C SER A 30 -66.41 -31.32 -45.35
N PRO A 31 -66.12 -32.63 -45.34
CA PRO A 31 -66.46 -33.50 -44.21
C PRO A 31 -65.71 -33.10 -42.92
N PHE A 32 -64.59 -32.38 -43.04
CA PHE A 32 -63.82 -31.92 -41.88
C PHE A 32 -64.51 -30.80 -41.09
N LEU A 33 -65.56 -30.17 -41.63
CA LEU A 33 -66.36 -29.18 -40.90
C LEU A 33 -67.10 -29.76 -39.68
N MET A 34 -67.17 -31.09 -39.55
CA MET A 34 -67.66 -31.76 -38.34
C MET A 34 -66.82 -31.42 -37.09
N GLY A 35 -65.59 -30.93 -37.28
CA GLY A 35 -64.69 -30.54 -36.22
C GLY A 35 -63.86 -31.70 -35.68
N THR A 36 -62.94 -31.40 -34.77
CA THR A 36 -62.01 -32.38 -34.19
C THR A 36 -61.73 -32.09 -32.72
N GLY A 37 -61.23 -33.09 -32.00
CA GLY A 37 -60.95 -32.98 -30.57
C GLY A 37 -62.18 -33.27 -29.72
N ALA A 38 -62.12 -34.31 -28.89
CA ALA A 38 -63.21 -34.68 -28.00
C ALA A 38 -63.53 -33.54 -27.01
N ARG A 39 -62.53 -32.80 -26.55
CA ARG A 39 -62.71 -31.62 -25.70
C ARG A 39 -63.60 -30.56 -26.35
N GLN A 40 -63.23 -30.09 -27.54
CA GLN A 40 -63.92 -29.02 -28.27
C GLN A 40 -65.31 -29.46 -28.73
N LEU A 41 -65.43 -30.73 -29.14
CA LEU A 41 -66.71 -31.30 -29.54
C LEU A 41 -67.64 -31.55 -28.34
N GLY A 42 -67.11 -31.76 -27.13
CA GLY A 42 -67.88 -31.82 -25.89
C GLY A 42 -68.50 -30.47 -25.50
N THR A 43 -67.90 -29.36 -25.93
CA THR A 43 -68.42 -27.98 -25.75
C THR A 43 -69.23 -27.49 -26.96
N GLY A 44 -69.89 -28.40 -27.69
CA GLY A 44 -70.76 -28.05 -28.82
C GLY A 44 -70.02 -27.69 -30.10
N GLY A 45 -68.69 -27.85 -30.14
CA GLY A 45 -67.86 -27.36 -31.24
C GLY A 45 -67.64 -25.84 -31.20
N ALA A 46 -67.75 -25.23 -30.01
CA ALA A 46 -67.31 -23.86 -29.77
C ALA A 46 -65.88 -23.87 -29.20
N ALA A 47 -64.91 -23.42 -29.99
CA ALA A 47 -63.49 -23.52 -29.67
C ALA A 47 -62.59 -22.43 -30.28
N SER A 48 -63.06 -21.59 -31.21
CA SER A 48 -62.18 -20.63 -31.90
C SER A 48 -61.54 -19.60 -30.98
N ALA A 49 -62.18 -19.26 -29.86
CA ALA A 49 -61.65 -18.35 -28.84
C ALA A 49 -61.05 -19.06 -27.61
N ASN A 50 -61.10 -20.39 -27.56
CA ASN A 50 -60.46 -21.16 -26.50
C ASN A 50 -59.72 -22.41 -27.00
N PRO A 51 -58.85 -22.29 -28.01
CA PRO A 51 -58.01 -23.39 -28.45
C PRO A 51 -56.94 -23.66 -27.38
N GLN A 52 -57.03 -24.79 -26.67
CA GLN A 52 -56.17 -25.11 -25.52
C GLN A 52 -55.31 -26.37 -25.73
N ASP A 53 -55.26 -26.90 -26.94
CA ASP A 53 -54.50 -28.11 -27.29
C ASP A 53 -54.14 -28.10 -28.79
N PRO A 54 -53.38 -29.09 -29.31
CA PRO A 54 -52.95 -29.12 -30.71
C PRO A 54 -54.08 -29.09 -31.76
N THR A 55 -55.35 -29.32 -31.38
CA THR A 55 -56.47 -29.14 -32.30
C THR A 55 -56.71 -27.68 -32.68
N ALA A 56 -56.04 -26.74 -32.00
CA ALA A 56 -55.93 -25.33 -32.41
C ALA A 56 -55.57 -25.18 -33.90
N ILE A 57 -54.74 -26.08 -34.42
CA ILE A 57 -54.41 -26.19 -35.85
C ILE A 57 -55.67 -26.10 -36.72
N PHE A 58 -56.72 -26.84 -36.36
CA PHE A 58 -58.00 -26.81 -37.04
C PHE A 58 -58.85 -25.62 -36.59
N TRP A 59 -59.11 -25.48 -35.28
CA TRP A 59 -60.13 -24.54 -34.79
C TRP A 59 -59.80 -23.06 -34.98
N ASN A 60 -58.54 -22.68 -34.77
CA ASN A 60 -58.01 -21.33 -35.00
C ASN A 60 -56.48 -21.38 -34.95
N PRO A 61 -55.74 -21.22 -36.07
CA PRO A 61 -54.29 -21.31 -36.06
C PRO A 61 -53.62 -20.25 -35.18
N ALA A 62 -54.24 -19.08 -34.94
CA ALA A 62 -53.71 -18.12 -33.97
C ALA A 62 -53.71 -18.67 -32.53
N GLY A 63 -54.56 -19.66 -32.25
CA GLY A 63 -54.62 -20.36 -30.98
C GLY A 63 -53.36 -21.12 -30.59
N LEU A 64 -52.47 -21.41 -31.54
CA LEU A 64 -51.23 -22.15 -31.27
C LEU A 64 -50.35 -21.47 -30.22
N GLU A 65 -50.32 -20.13 -30.22
CA GLU A 65 -49.54 -19.36 -29.24
C GLU A 65 -50.06 -19.47 -27.79
N ALA A 66 -51.29 -19.98 -27.60
CA ALA A 66 -51.84 -20.22 -26.27
C ALA A 66 -51.27 -21.48 -25.62
N LEU A 67 -50.59 -22.36 -26.37
CA LEU A 67 -50.00 -23.58 -25.83
C LEU A 67 -48.68 -23.26 -25.12
N PRO A 68 -48.53 -23.62 -23.83
CA PRO A 68 -47.34 -23.28 -23.06
C PRO A 68 -46.14 -24.20 -23.35
N ARG A 69 -46.40 -25.42 -23.84
CA ARG A 69 -45.43 -26.49 -24.08
C ARG A 69 -45.67 -27.12 -25.45
N GLN A 70 -44.69 -27.91 -25.89
CA GLN A 70 -44.89 -28.77 -27.07
C GLN A 70 -45.91 -29.84 -26.72
N ALA A 71 -46.78 -30.19 -27.66
CA ALA A 71 -47.82 -31.18 -27.41
C ALA A 71 -48.20 -31.96 -28.68
N LEU A 72 -48.52 -33.23 -28.50
CA LEU A 72 -49.08 -34.12 -29.50
C LEU A 72 -50.51 -34.47 -29.09
N THR A 73 -51.45 -34.44 -30.02
CA THR A 73 -52.82 -34.95 -29.82
C THR A 73 -53.16 -35.97 -30.89
N ALA A 74 -53.93 -36.98 -30.51
CA ALA A 74 -54.58 -37.90 -31.41
C ALA A 74 -56.08 -37.94 -31.07
N PHE A 75 -56.93 -37.94 -32.09
CA PHE A 75 -58.37 -37.97 -31.96
C PHE A 75 -58.96 -39.01 -32.90
N TYR A 76 -59.95 -39.72 -32.39
CA TYR A 76 -60.67 -40.78 -33.09
C TYR A 76 -62.17 -40.64 -32.84
N ALA A 77 -62.95 -40.74 -33.91
CA ALA A 77 -64.39 -40.89 -33.86
C ALA A 77 -64.83 -42.01 -34.82
N SER A 78 -65.63 -42.93 -34.29
CA SER A 78 -66.35 -43.89 -35.13
C SER A 78 -67.62 -43.21 -35.64
N LEU A 79 -67.79 -43.24 -36.97
CA LEU A 79 -68.99 -42.79 -37.66
C LEU A 79 -69.75 -44.02 -38.21
N PRO A 80 -71.01 -43.87 -38.65
CA PRO A 80 -71.78 -44.96 -39.23
C PRO A 80 -71.10 -45.65 -40.43
N TYR A 81 -71.53 -46.88 -40.73
CA TYR A 81 -71.06 -47.66 -41.88
C TYR A 81 -69.54 -47.92 -41.90
N GLY A 82 -68.94 -48.16 -40.73
CA GLY A 82 -67.51 -48.44 -40.61
C GLY A 82 -66.60 -47.25 -40.96
N THR A 83 -67.16 -46.05 -41.02
CA THR A 83 -66.41 -44.84 -41.35
C THR A 83 -65.57 -44.39 -40.16
N SER A 84 -64.27 -44.18 -40.38
CA SER A 84 -63.35 -43.66 -39.38
C SER A 84 -63.06 -42.18 -39.62
N TYR A 85 -63.05 -41.38 -38.56
CA TYR A 85 -62.73 -39.95 -38.62
C TYR A 85 -61.67 -39.61 -37.58
N ASN A 86 -60.51 -39.16 -38.04
CA ASN A 86 -59.27 -39.12 -37.26
C ASN A 86 -58.55 -37.78 -37.39
N PHE A 87 -57.85 -37.39 -36.33
CA PHE A 87 -56.90 -36.28 -36.36
C PHE A 87 -55.65 -36.62 -35.57
N ILE A 88 -54.49 -36.22 -36.09
CA ILE A 88 -53.25 -36.17 -35.32
C ILE A 88 -52.68 -34.76 -35.47
N GLY A 89 -52.30 -34.13 -34.36
CA GLY A 89 -51.74 -32.78 -34.37
C GLY A 89 -50.56 -32.64 -33.43
N TYR A 90 -49.48 -32.04 -33.91
CA TYR A 90 -48.31 -31.70 -33.11
C TYR A 90 -48.07 -30.20 -33.15
N VAL A 91 -47.79 -29.60 -31.99
CA VAL A 91 -47.51 -28.16 -31.85
C VAL A 91 -46.21 -27.97 -31.08
N ARG A 92 -45.39 -27.03 -31.57
CA ARG A 92 -44.10 -26.66 -30.99
C ARG A 92 -44.01 -25.14 -30.80
N PRO A 93 -44.24 -24.65 -29.57
CA PRO A 93 -43.93 -23.27 -29.22
C PRO A 93 -42.41 -23.04 -29.21
N THR A 94 -41.98 -21.89 -29.72
CA THR A 94 -40.60 -21.39 -29.59
C THR A 94 -40.57 -20.11 -28.75
N LEU A 95 -39.36 -19.62 -28.43
CA LEU A 95 -39.19 -18.38 -27.67
C LEU A 95 -39.51 -17.13 -28.51
N ASN A 96 -38.87 -17.00 -29.69
CA ASN A 96 -38.88 -15.73 -30.45
C ASN A 96 -39.47 -15.86 -31.86
N LEU A 97 -39.54 -17.08 -32.42
CA LEU A 97 -39.97 -17.29 -33.79
C LEU A 97 -41.49 -17.44 -33.90
N GLY A 98 -42.20 -17.67 -32.79
CA GLY A 98 -43.62 -18.01 -32.76
C GLY A 98 -43.86 -19.49 -32.48
N THR A 99 -44.97 -20.03 -32.95
CA THR A 99 -45.38 -21.41 -32.72
C THR A 99 -45.67 -22.10 -34.04
N PHE A 100 -45.11 -23.29 -34.20
CA PHE A 100 -45.32 -24.12 -35.38
C PHE A 100 -46.25 -25.28 -35.04
N GLY A 101 -47.08 -25.68 -36.00
CA GLY A 101 -47.95 -26.84 -35.89
C GLY A 101 -47.95 -27.66 -37.16
N ILE A 102 -48.16 -28.96 -37.02
CA ILE A 102 -48.46 -29.86 -38.13
C ILE A 102 -49.63 -30.74 -37.74
N GLY A 103 -50.61 -30.88 -38.62
CA GLY A 103 -51.80 -31.68 -38.37
C GLY A 103 -52.19 -32.52 -39.57
N ILE A 104 -52.83 -33.65 -39.34
CA ILE A 104 -53.37 -34.52 -40.38
C ILE A 104 -54.78 -34.92 -39.97
N HIS A 105 -55.77 -34.51 -40.76
CA HIS A 105 -57.11 -35.04 -40.72
C HIS A 105 -57.28 -36.17 -41.72
N ARG A 106 -58.03 -37.19 -41.33
CA ARG A 106 -58.41 -38.29 -42.22
C ARG A 106 -59.83 -38.74 -41.96
N ILE A 107 -60.63 -38.79 -43.01
CA ILE A 107 -61.88 -39.52 -43.05
C ILE A 107 -61.77 -40.65 -44.07
N ALA A 108 -62.18 -41.87 -43.69
CA ALA A 108 -62.13 -43.00 -44.59
C ALA A 108 -63.23 -44.02 -44.32
N THR A 109 -63.76 -44.57 -45.41
CA THR A 109 -64.80 -45.60 -45.45
C THR A 109 -64.39 -46.63 -46.50
N GLY A 110 -64.39 -47.91 -46.12
CA GLY A 110 -64.10 -49.02 -47.02
C GLY A 110 -65.34 -49.90 -47.24
N GLY A 111 -65.23 -50.87 -48.15
CA GLY A 111 -66.28 -51.86 -48.39
C GLY A 111 -67.55 -51.27 -49.00
N ILE A 112 -67.44 -50.21 -49.79
CA ILE A 112 -68.59 -49.60 -50.47
C ILE A 112 -68.89 -50.45 -51.70
N SER A 113 -70.03 -51.14 -51.71
CA SER A 113 -70.44 -51.97 -52.84
C SER A 113 -70.81 -51.12 -54.05
N GLU A 114 -70.15 -51.34 -55.18
CA GLU A 114 -70.56 -50.82 -56.49
C GLU A 114 -71.83 -51.54 -56.95
N ARG A 115 -72.77 -50.81 -57.56
CA ARG A 115 -74.03 -51.35 -58.07
C ARG A 115 -74.28 -50.82 -59.48
N ASP A 116 -74.67 -51.70 -60.40
CA ASP A 116 -75.05 -51.32 -61.76
C ASP A 116 -76.49 -50.74 -61.82
N GLU A 117 -76.93 -50.34 -63.00
CA GLU A 117 -78.28 -49.78 -63.24
C GLU A 117 -79.43 -50.76 -62.92
N ARG A 118 -79.11 -52.05 -62.73
CA ARG A 118 -80.06 -53.13 -62.38
C ARG A 118 -79.94 -53.55 -60.91
N ASP A 119 -79.23 -52.77 -60.10
CA ASP A 119 -78.95 -53.03 -58.67
C ASP A 119 -78.13 -54.32 -58.41
N VAL A 120 -77.38 -54.80 -59.41
CA VAL A 120 -76.47 -55.94 -59.24
C VAL A 120 -75.18 -55.48 -58.57
N VAL A 121 -74.79 -56.15 -57.49
CA VAL A 121 -73.56 -55.87 -56.74
C VAL A 121 -72.33 -56.26 -57.57
N GLY A 122 -71.45 -55.29 -57.80
CA GLY A 122 -70.16 -55.43 -58.47
C GLY A 122 -69.00 -55.51 -57.48
N ASN A 123 -67.90 -54.81 -57.80
CA ASN A 123 -66.72 -54.74 -56.94
C ASN A 123 -66.97 -53.85 -55.71
N GLU A 124 -66.05 -53.90 -54.74
CA GLU A 124 -66.03 -52.93 -53.65
C GLU A 124 -65.04 -51.80 -53.95
N PHE A 125 -65.38 -50.59 -53.54
CA PHE A 125 -64.49 -49.45 -53.54
C PHE A 125 -64.40 -48.79 -52.16
N SER A 126 -63.50 -47.83 -52.03
CA SER A 126 -63.30 -47.06 -50.80
C SER A 126 -63.32 -45.57 -51.07
N TYR A 127 -63.61 -44.82 -50.02
CA TYR A 127 -63.49 -43.38 -49.96
C TYR A 127 -62.47 -43.01 -48.89
N ASN A 128 -61.53 -42.12 -49.24
CA ASN A 128 -60.50 -41.63 -48.33
C ASN A 128 -60.22 -40.17 -48.65
N GLN A 129 -60.37 -39.29 -47.66
CA GLN A 129 -59.96 -37.90 -47.78
C GLN A 129 -59.04 -37.54 -46.62
N ASN A 130 -57.94 -36.86 -46.94
CA ASN A 130 -56.92 -36.41 -46.00
C ASN A 130 -56.74 -34.91 -46.13
N GLU A 131 -56.58 -34.20 -45.02
CA GLU A 131 -56.20 -32.79 -45.01
C GLU A 131 -55.00 -32.59 -44.09
N ILE A 132 -53.87 -32.25 -44.67
CA ILE A 132 -52.62 -31.97 -43.96
C ILE A 132 -52.51 -30.46 -43.76
N TYR A 133 -52.17 -30.05 -42.55
CA TYR A 133 -52.00 -28.65 -42.15
C TYR A 133 -50.54 -28.40 -41.78
N PHE A 134 -49.97 -27.34 -42.32
CA PHE A 134 -48.74 -26.71 -41.82
C PHE A 134 -49.12 -25.37 -41.24
N SER A 135 -48.97 -25.24 -39.93
CA SER A 135 -49.50 -24.13 -39.18
C SER A 135 -48.39 -23.28 -38.59
N TYR A 136 -48.60 -21.97 -38.60
CA TYR A 136 -47.71 -21.02 -37.95
C TYR A 136 -48.53 -19.94 -37.26
N ALA A 137 -48.12 -19.56 -36.06
CA ALA A 137 -48.72 -18.47 -35.32
C ALA A 137 -47.67 -17.62 -34.64
N LYS A 138 -47.97 -16.33 -34.47
CA LYS A 138 -47.10 -15.41 -33.77
C LYS A 138 -47.90 -14.33 -33.08
N ASN A 139 -47.52 -14.04 -31.84
CA ASN A 139 -47.94 -12.83 -31.15
C ASN A 139 -47.26 -11.62 -31.84
N VAL A 140 -48.06 -10.81 -32.51
CA VAL A 140 -47.59 -9.67 -33.35
C VAL A 140 -47.68 -8.34 -32.63
N TRP A 141 -48.57 -8.24 -31.64
CA TRP A 141 -48.79 -7.05 -30.83
C TRP A 141 -49.40 -7.48 -29.50
N ASP A 142 -49.21 -6.73 -28.41
CA ASP A 142 -49.82 -6.95 -27.07
C ASP A 142 -51.14 -7.77 -27.10
N GLN A 143 -51.03 -9.06 -26.75
CA GLN A 143 -52.11 -10.06 -26.71
C GLN A 143 -52.84 -10.37 -28.04
N LEU A 144 -52.46 -9.74 -29.15
CA LEU A 144 -52.90 -10.03 -30.50
C LEU A 144 -51.99 -11.06 -31.17
N VAL A 145 -52.57 -12.20 -31.46
CA VAL A 145 -51.94 -13.29 -32.19
C VAL A 145 -52.60 -13.44 -33.54
N VAL A 146 -51.77 -13.64 -34.56
CA VAL A 146 -52.20 -14.05 -35.89
C VAL A 146 -51.67 -15.44 -36.18
N GLY A 147 -52.41 -16.20 -36.98
CA GLY A 147 -51.99 -17.52 -37.41
C GLY A 147 -52.42 -17.81 -38.85
N ILE A 148 -51.71 -18.73 -39.47
CA ILE A 148 -51.92 -19.18 -40.84
C ILE A 148 -51.81 -20.71 -40.88
N ASN A 149 -52.65 -21.33 -41.70
CA ASN A 149 -52.48 -22.71 -42.14
C ASN A 149 -52.23 -22.76 -43.64
N LEU A 150 -51.25 -23.54 -44.06
CA LEU A 150 -51.15 -24.06 -45.40
C LEU A 150 -51.72 -25.48 -45.41
N LYS A 151 -52.64 -25.76 -46.33
CA LYS A 151 -53.35 -27.03 -46.39
C LYS A 151 -53.06 -27.79 -47.66
N VAL A 152 -52.96 -29.11 -47.52
CA VAL A 152 -52.93 -30.06 -48.63
C VAL A 152 -54.09 -31.01 -48.43
N ASN A 153 -55.07 -30.95 -49.31
CA ASN A 153 -56.25 -31.80 -49.29
C ASN A 153 -56.12 -32.86 -50.38
N TYR A 154 -56.11 -34.13 -50.01
CA TYR A 154 -56.08 -35.26 -50.93
C TYR A 154 -57.38 -36.04 -50.79
N GLN A 155 -58.08 -36.24 -51.91
CA GLN A 155 -59.32 -37.01 -51.95
C GLN A 155 -59.17 -38.17 -52.93
N ALA A 156 -59.61 -39.35 -52.52
CA ALA A 156 -59.72 -40.54 -53.35
C ALA A 156 -61.07 -41.22 -53.16
N ILE A 157 -61.70 -41.60 -54.28
CA ILE A 157 -62.95 -42.36 -54.32
C ILE A 157 -62.87 -43.39 -55.45
N GLY A 158 -62.82 -44.68 -55.09
CA GLY A 158 -62.53 -45.75 -56.04
C GLY A 158 -61.22 -45.50 -56.79
N GLN A 159 -61.27 -45.42 -58.12
CA GLN A 159 -60.11 -45.17 -58.99
C GLN A 159 -59.80 -43.68 -59.20
N PHE A 160 -60.63 -42.78 -58.68
CA PHE A 160 -60.51 -41.35 -58.87
C PHE A 160 -59.79 -40.70 -57.69
N SER A 161 -58.82 -39.81 -57.96
CA SER A 161 -58.15 -39.06 -56.90
C SER A 161 -57.65 -37.71 -57.38
N ASP A 162 -57.61 -36.72 -56.48
CA ASP A 162 -56.96 -35.44 -56.74
C ASP A 162 -56.40 -34.79 -55.48
N THR A 163 -55.51 -33.81 -55.66
CA THR A 163 -54.90 -33.00 -54.58
C THR A 163 -55.14 -31.51 -54.79
N GLY A 164 -55.67 -30.85 -53.77
CA GLY A 164 -55.90 -29.40 -53.74
C GLY A 164 -55.12 -28.73 -52.61
N PHE A 165 -54.83 -27.44 -52.77
CA PHE A 165 -54.13 -26.63 -51.77
C PHE A 165 -55.04 -25.55 -51.19
N GLY A 166 -54.89 -25.28 -49.89
CA GLY A 166 -55.72 -24.29 -49.20
C GLY A 166 -54.94 -23.40 -48.25
N ILE A 167 -55.53 -22.27 -47.90
CA ILE A 167 -55.00 -21.37 -46.86
C ILE A 167 -56.12 -21.00 -45.90
N ASP A 168 -55.84 -21.11 -44.60
CA ASP A 168 -56.68 -20.56 -43.53
C ASP A 168 -55.94 -19.45 -42.80
N LEU A 169 -56.69 -18.49 -42.27
CA LEU A 169 -56.18 -17.41 -41.42
C LEU A 169 -56.90 -17.42 -40.08
N GLY A 170 -56.15 -17.07 -39.03
CA GLY A 170 -56.64 -16.99 -37.67
C GLY A 170 -56.21 -15.71 -36.99
N VAL A 171 -57.07 -15.17 -36.15
CA VAL A 171 -56.77 -14.10 -35.21
C VAL A 171 -57.25 -14.53 -33.84
N PHE A 172 -56.44 -14.25 -32.83
CA PHE A 172 -56.77 -14.49 -31.43
C PHE A 172 -56.36 -13.26 -30.61
N TYR A 173 -57.27 -12.79 -29.77
CA TYR A 173 -57.04 -11.62 -28.93
C TYR A 173 -57.57 -11.84 -27.53
N GLN A 174 -56.72 -11.64 -26.52
CA GLN A 174 -57.14 -11.62 -25.12
C GLN A 174 -57.28 -10.16 -24.66
N LEU A 175 -58.44 -9.82 -24.09
CA LEU A 175 -58.71 -8.46 -23.63
C LEU A 175 -58.01 -8.22 -22.29
N GLY A 176 -57.04 -7.29 -22.28
CA GLY A 176 -56.37 -6.81 -21.07
C GLY A 176 -57.18 -5.80 -20.24
N ILE A 177 -58.50 -5.95 -20.16
CA ILE A 177 -59.39 -5.01 -19.44
C ILE A 177 -59.58 -5.48 -18.00
N GLN A 178 -59.25 -4.64 -17.01
CA GLN A 178 -59.33 -4.99 -15.57
C GLN A 178 -60.76 -4.94 -14.98
N ASN A 179 -61.79 -4.69 -15.81
CA ASN A 179 -63.18 -4.67 -15.37
C ASN A 179 -63.69 -6.10 -15.11
N MET A 180 -64.36 -6.34 -13.98
CA MET A 180 -64.88 -7.66 -13.60
C MET A 180 -65.72 -8.37 -14.69
N PHE A 181 -66.46 -7.62 -15.51
CA PHE A 181 -67.29 -8.19 -16.58
C PHE A 181 -66.52 -8.48 -17.87
N LEU A 182 -65.39 -7.81 -18.11
CA LEU A 182 -64.62 -7.91 -19.36
C LEU A 182 -63.24 -8.54 -19.20
N ARG A 183 -62.78 -8.74 -17.96
CA ARG A 183 -61.54 -9.43 -17.65
C ARG A 183 -61.59 -10.87 -18.16
N ASP A 184 -60.45 -11.34 -18.65
CA ASP A 184 -60.25 -12.71 -19.15
C ASP A 184 -61.16 -13.09 -20.33
N LEU A 185 -61.77 -12.09 -20.99
CA LEU A 185 -62.50 -12.27 -22.23
C LEU A 185 -61.51 -12.49 -23.37
N LYS A 186 -61.73 -13.57 -24.13
CA LYS A 186 -60.96 -13.92 -25.32
C LYS A 186 -61.86 -13.85 -26.53
N VAL A 187 -61.29 -13.38 -27.63
CA VAL A 187 -61.94 -13.29 -28.94
C VAL A 187 -61.11 -14.08 -29.94
N GLY A 188 -61.79 -14.89 -30.74
CA GLY A 188 -61.18 -15.65 -31.82
C GLY A 188 -61.89 -15.35 -33.13
N LEU A 189 -61.15 -15.19 -34.21
CA LEU A 189 -61.67 -15.16 -35.56
C LEU A 189 -60.88 -16.16 -36.39
N SER A 190 -61.56 -16.97 -37.19
CA SER A 190 -60.94 -17.93 -38.10
C SER A 190 -61.64 -17.87 -39.44
N ILE A 191 -60.86 -17.71 -40.50
CA ILE A 191 -61.32 -17.65 -41.87
C ILE A 191 -60.70 -18.86 -42.57
N TYR A 192 -61.52 -19.84 -42.86
CA TYR A 192 -61.14 -21.08 -43.52
C TYR A 192 -61.25 -20.90 -45.04
N ASN A 193 -60.30 -21.49 -45.75
CA ASN A 193 -60.26 -21.56 -47.20
C ASN A 193 -60.19 -20.20 -47.90
N VAL A 194 -59.54 -19.19 -47.29
CA VAL A 194 -59.25 -17.87 -47.92
C VAL A 194 -58.65 -18.06 -49.32
N TYR A 195 -57.78 -19.06 -49.44
CA TYR A 195 -57.54 -19.73 -50.70
C TYR A 195 -58.17 -21.11 -50.62
N SER A 196 -59.15 -21.38 -51.49
CA SER A 196 -59.94 -22.60 -51.44
C SER A 196 -59.26 -23.76 -52.19
N PRO A 197 -59.11 -24.94 -51.55
CA PRO A 197 -58.76 -26.17 -52.25
C PRO A 197 -59.73 -26.46 -53.39
N ARG A 198 -59.16 -26.83 -54.55
CA ARG A 198 -59.87 -27.27 -55.75
C ARG A 198 -59.51 -28.73 -55.98
N LEU A 199 -60.52 -29.57 -56.14
CA LEU A 199 -60.36 -31.01 -56.32
C LEU A 199 -61.15 -31.43 -57.55
N LYS A 200 -60.52 -32.13 -58.47
CA LYS A 200 -61.12 -32.71 -59.66
C LYS A 200 -60.83 -34.22 -59.72
N PRO A 201 -61.34 -35.01 -58.77
CA PRO A 201 -61.12 -36.46 -58.79
C PRO A 201 -61.77 -37.12 -60.02
N GLY A 202 -62.88 -36.58 -60.53
CA GLY A 202 -63.59 -37.07 -61.72
C GLY A 202 -63.77 -36.00 -62.80
N ALA A 203 -64.98 -35.91 -63.38
CA ALA A 203 -65.26 -34.99 -64.48
C ALA A 203 -65.41 -33.52 -64.05
N SER A 204 -65.93 -33.26 -62.84
CA SER A 204 -66.18 -31.94 -62.27
C SER A 204 -65.11 -31.52 -61.27
N THR A 205 -64.87 -30.20 -61.19
CA THR A 205 -64.03 -29.60 -60.13
C THR A 205 -64.92 -29.19 -58.97
N ASP A 206 -64.65 -29.76 -57.80
CA ASP A 206 -65.22 -29.40 -56.52
C ASP A 206 -64.38 -28.31 -55.85
N TYR A 207 -65.06 -27.33 -55.25
CA TYR A 207 -64.44 -26.25 -54.49
C TYR A 207 -64.81 -26.41 -53.03
N ILE A 208 -63.80 -26.46 -52.14
CA ILE A 208 -64.09 -26.48 -50.70
C ILE A 208 -64.50 -25.07 -50.26
N PRO A 209 -65.73 -24.85 -49.74
CA PRO A 209 -66.28 -23.53 -49.52
C PRO A 209 -65.57 -22.76 -48.40
N HIS A 210 -65.64 -21.44 -48.46
CA HIS A 210 -65.15 -20.56 -47.39
C HIS A 210 -66.03 -20.72 -46.16
N ASN A 211 -65.40 -20.58 -44.98
CA ASN A 211 -66.12 -20.54 -43.71
C ASN A 211 -65.47 -19.51 -42.78
N ILE A 212 -66.30 -18.72 -42.12
CA ILE A 212 -65.88 -17.76 -41.11
C ILE A 212 -66.44 -18.20 -39.78
N ARG A 213 -65.58 -18.27 -38.77
CA ARG A 213 -65.93 -18.57 -37.39
C ARG A 213 -65.47 -17.44 -36.49
N PHE A 214 -66.40 -16.89 -35.72
CA PHE A 214 -66.12 -15.89 -34.70
C PHE A 214 -66.47 -16.46 -33.34
N GLY A 215 -65.54 -16.40 -32.40
CA GLY A 215 -65.65 -16.99 -31.08
C GLY A 215 -65.46 -15.99 -29.96
N LEU A 216 -66.16 -16.22 -28.86
CA LEU A 216 -65.94 -15.57 -27.57
C LEU A 216 -65.73 -16.64 -26.50
N SER A 217 -64.77 -16.41 -25.61
CA SER A 217 -64.57 -17.26 -24.44
C SER A 217 -64.33 -16.44 -23.19
N LYS A 218 -64.90 -16.89 -22.07
CA LYS A 218 -64.69 -16.27 -20.77
C LYS A 218 -64.52 -17.34 -19.70
N ALA A 219 -63.44 -17.25 -18.95
CA ALA A 219 -63.22 -18.04 -17.75
C ALA A 219 -63.77 -17.28 -16.52
N LEU A 220 -64.64 -17.92 -15.75
CA LEU A 220 -65.04 -17.47 -14.44
C LEU A 220 -64.30 -18.28 -13.39
N THR A 221 -63.70 -17.58 -12.43
CA THR A 221 -62.85 -18.18 -11.42
C THR A 221 -63.33 -17.71 -10.06
N TYR A 222 -63.82 -18.63 -9.23
CA TYR A 222 -64.34 -18.31 -7.89
C TYR A 222 -63.41 -18.90 -6.82
N GLY A 223 -62.57 -18.05 -6.24
CA GLY A 223 -61.58 -18.44 -5.22
C GLY A 223 -60.38 -19.23 -5.77
N ASP A 224 -60.61 -20.45 -6.28
CA ASP A 224 -59.57 -21.36 -6.76
C ASP A 224 -59.32 -21.23 -8.27
N VAL A 225 -58.14 -20.74 -8.63
CA VAL A 225 -57.68 -20.61 -10.03
C VAL A 225 -57.53 -21.95 -10.74
N ARG A 226 -57.43 -23.05 -9.99
CA ARG A 226 -57.34 -24.40 -10.53
C ARG A 226 -58.69 -24.99 -10.91
N SER A 227 -59.79 -24.32 -10.55
CA SER A 227 -61.14 -24.83 -10.83
C SER A 227 -62.03 -23.86 -11.65
N PRO A 228 -61.59 -23.43 -12.85
CA PRO A 228 -62.33 -22.45 -13.64
C PRO A 228 -63.61 -23.05 -14.25
N PHE A 229 -64.61 -22.19 -14.39
CA PHE A 229 -65.81 -22.42 -15.18
C PHE A 229 -65.73 -21.59 -16.46
N VAL A 230 -65.54 -22.25 -17.60
CA VAL A 230 -65.33 -21.57 -18.89
C VAL A 230 -66.62 -21.60 -19.69
N PHE A 231 -67.00 -20.45 -20.25
CA PHE A 231 -68.03 -20.33 -21.27
C PHE A 231 -67.38 -20.07 -22.62
N VAL A 232 -67.95 -20.67 -23.67
CA VAL A 232 -67.49 -20.50 -25.05
C VAL A 232 -68.70 -20.38 -25.96
N VAL A 233 -68.64 -19.46 -26.91
CA VAL A 233 -69.68 -19.23 -27.92
C VAL A 233 -68.99 -19.03 -29.25
N ASP A 234 -69.36 -19.81 -30.26
CA ASP A 234 -68.89 -19.62 -31.64
C ASP A 234 -70.07 -19.40 -32.58
N VAL A 235 -69.93 -18.39 -33.43
CA VAL A 235 -70.80 -18.07 -34.55
C VAL A 235 -70.11 -18.51 -35.83
N ASN A 236 -70.84 -19.23 -36.69
CA ASN A 236 -70.32 -19.80 -37.92
C ASN A 236 -71.13 -19.34 -39.12
N LYS A 237 -70.46 -19.00 -40.21
CA LYS A 237 -71.07 -18.74 -41.52
C LYS A 237 -70.14 -19.22 -42.62
N GLY A 238 -70.63 -20.09 -43.49
CA GLY A 238 -69.91 -20.50 -44.70
C GLY A 238 -70.69 -20.22 -45.97
N ASP A 239 -70.05 -20.39 -47.13
CA ASP A 239 -70.70 -20.21 -48.44
C ASP A 239 -71.89 -21.17 -48.60
N GLN A 240 -71.75 -22.38 -48.05
CA GLN A 240 -72.73 -23.48 -48.14
C GLN A 240 -73.35 -23.84 -46.78
N GLN A 241 -73.06 -23.07 -45.73
CA GLN A 241 -73.65 -23.26 -44.40
C GLN A 241 -74.39 -22.01 -43.97
N GLU A 242 -75.63 -22.20 -43.51
CA GLU A 242 -76.38 -21.17 -42.83
C GLU A 242 -75.68 -20.71 -41.55
N PHE A 243 -76.01 -19.48 -41.16
CA PHE A 243 -75.57 -18.92 -39.91
C PHE A 243 -75.99 -19.85 -38.76
N HIS A 244 -75.04 -20.30 -37.96
CA HIS A 244 -75.35 -21.16 -36.82
C HIS A 244 -74.46 -20.88 -35.61
N LEU A 245 -75.04 -21.11 -34.43
CA LEU A 245 -74.43 -20.84 -33.14
C LEU A 245 -74.04 -22.16 -32.45
N ASN A 246 -72.84 -22.19 -31.90
CA ASN A 246 -72.40 -23.22 -30.99
C ASN A 246 -72.14 -22.59 -29.62
N VAL A 247 -72.65 -23.20 -28.56
CA VAL A 247 -72.46 -22.74 -27.18
C VAL A 247 -71.92 -23.90 -26.36
N GLY A 248 -70.97 -23.61 -25.48
CA GLY A 248 -70.36 -24.63 -24.66
C GLY A 248 -69.90 -24.10 -23.32
N THR A 249 -69.81 -25.02 -22.37
CA THR A 249 -69.20 -24.75 -21.08
C THR A 249 -68.33 -25.91 -20.63
N GLU A 250 -67.26 -25.57 -19.91
CA GLU A 250 -66.34 -26.52 -19.28
C GLU A 250 -66.15 -26.13 -17.82
N TYR A 251 -66.45 -27.04 -16.91
CA TYR A 251 -66.01 -26.96 -15.52
C TYR A 251 -64.78 -27.85 -15.35
N SER A 252 -63.68 -27.28 -14.88
CA SER A 252 -62.47 -28.01 -14.56
C SER A 252 -62.31 -28.09 -13.05
N TYR A 253 -62.10 -29.27 -12.49
CA TYR A 253 -61.84 -29.49 -11.07
C TYR A 253 -60.34 -29.75 -10.87
N GLN A 254 -59.66 -28.82 -10.18
CA GLN A 254 -58.21 -28.87 -9.91
C GLN A 254 -57.34 -29.09 -11.16
N GLN A 255 -57.83 -28.73 -12.36
CA GLN A 255 -57.19 -29.03 -13.65
C GLN A 255 -56.94 -30.53 -13.91
N ARG A 256 -57.67 -31.42 -13.23
CA ARG A 256 -57.50 -32.88 -13.31
C ARG A 256 -58.71 -33.59 -13.88
N ALA A 257 -59.92 -33.11 -13.59
CA ALA A 257 -61.15 -33.68 -14.11
C ALA A 257 -61.99 -32.57 -14.73
N MET A 258 -62.53 -32.79 -15.92
CA MET A 258 -63.30 -31.79 -16.65
C MET A 258 -64.68 -32.36 -17.02
N LEU A 259 -65.71 -31.55 -16.83
CA LEU A 259 -67.07 -31.82 -17.29
C LEU A 259 -67.46 -30.76 -18.30
N ARG A 260 -68.06 -31.19 -19.41
CA ARG A 260 -68.41 -30.34 -20.54
C ARG A 260 -69.84 -30.59 -20.97
N LEU A 261 -70.54 -29.50 -21.20
CA LEU A 261 -71.86 -29.48 -21.81
C LEU A 261 -71.83 -28.49 -22.96
N GLY A 262 -72.45 -28.85 -24.08
CA GLY A 262 -72.56 -27.96 -25.21
C GLY A 262 -73.84 -28.15 -25.98
N TYR A 263 -74.12 -27.17 -26.83
CA TYR A 263 -75.20 -27.17 -27.79
C TYR A 263 -74.63 -26.73 -29.13
N ASN A 264 -74.73 -27.62 -30.11
CA ASN A 264 -74.41 -27.36 -31.49
C ASN A 264 -75.72 -27.17 -32.25
N ALA A 265 -75.93 -26.04 -32.93
CA ALA A 265 -77.21 -25.76 -33.58
C ALA A 265 -77.61 -26.81 -34.64
N ILE A 266 -76.66 -27.55 -35.22
CA ILE A 266 -76.92 -28.62 -36.19
C ILE A 266 -77.16 -29.96 -35.48
N ASN A 267 -76.32 -30.31 -34.50
CA ASN A 267 -76.29 -31.65 -33.89
C ASN A 267 -76.98 -31.75 -32.52
N GLY A 268 -77.48 -30.64 -31.97
CA GLY A 268 -78.11 -30.58 -30.66
C GLY A 268 -77.11 -30.65 -29.50
N LEU A 269 -77.54 -31.26 -28.38
CA LEU A 269 -76.75 -31.35 -27.16
C LEU A 269 -75.52 -32.25 -27.31
N THR A 270 -74.41 -31.81 -26.70
CA THR A 270 -73.14 -32.53 -26.62
C THR A 270 -72.70 -32.65 -25.17
N PHE A 271 -72.11 -33.79 -24.83
CA PHE A 271 -71.56 -34.05 -23.51
C PHE A 271 -70.09 -34.43 -23.64
N GLY A 272 -69.26 -34.01 -22.70
CA GLY A 272 -67.87 -34.41 -22.66
C GLY A 272 -67.32 -34.54 -21.25
N VAL A 273 -66.36 -35.44 -21.08
CA VAL A 273 -65.58 -35.59 -19.86
C VAL A 273 -64.10 -35.62 -20.21
N GLY A 274 -63.27 -35.13 -19.30
CA GLY A 274 -61.82 -35.10 -19.48
C GLY A 274 -61.11 -35.47 -18.18
N ALA A 275 -59.94 -36.10 -18.31
CA ALA A 275 -59.07 -36.40 -17.20
C ALA A 275 -57.62 -36.09 -17.57
N THR A 276 -56.90 -35.42 -16.66
CA THR A 276 -55.49 -35.07 -16.82
C THR A 276 -54.67 -35.70 -15.70
N TYR A 277 -53.61 -36.41 -16.07
CA TYR A 277 -52.63 -36.98 -15.16
C TYR A 277 -51.22 -36.63 -15.65
N GLN A 278 -50.48 -35.86 -14.84
CA GLN A 278 -49.19 -35.28 -15.22
C GLN A 278 -49.32 -34.52 -16.55
N ASN A 279 -48.65 -34.98 -17.61
CA ASN A 279 -48.69 -34.35 -18.93
C ASN A 279 -49.62 -35.05 -19.93
N PHE A 280 -50.37 -36.06 -19.49
CA PHE A 280 -51.33 -36.80 -20.30
C PHE A 280 -52.74 -36.28 -20.02
N GLN A 281 -53.53 -36.11 -21.08
CA GLN A 281 -54.94 -35.78 -21.01
C GLN A 281 -55.73 -36.73 -21.90
N LEU A 282 -56.78 -37.32 -21.34
CA LEU A 282 -57.76 -38.14 -22.03
C LEU A 282 -59.09 -37.40 -22.03
N ASP A 283 -59.65 -37.17 -23.21
CA ASP A 283 -60.97 -36.57 -23.37
C ASP A 283 -61.91 -37.52 -24.10
N TYR A 284 -63.16 -37.53 -23.67
CA TYR A 284 -64.24 -38.26 -24.29
C TYR A 284 -65.40 -37.30 -24.55
N ALA A 285 -66.07 -37.45 -25.70
CA ALA A 285 -67.29 -36.74 -26.00
C ALA A 285 -68.31 -37.62 -26.71
N TYR A 286 -69.57 -37.28 -26.49
CA TYR A 286 -70.72 -37.87 -27.15
C TYR A 286 -71.61 -36.76 -27.73
N ALA A 287 -71.99 -36.92 -28.99
CA ALA A 287 -72.89 -36.01 -29.69
C ALA A 287 -73.65 -36.76 -30.78
N LYS A 288 -74.85 -36.28 -31.12
CA LYS A 288 -75.54 -36.72 -32.35
C LYS A 288 -74.77 -36.23 -33.57
N ILE A 289 -75.04 -36.85 -34.73
CA ILE A 289 -74.46 -36.44 -36.01
C ILE A 289 -75.57 -36.25 -37.03
N ALA A 290 -75.33 -35.37 -38.02
CA ALA A 290 -76.20 -35.12 -39.15
C ALA A 290 -77.64 -34.80 -38.72
N GLY A 291 -77.81 -33.84 -37.81
CA GLY A 291 -79.16 -33.45 -37.36
C GLY A 291 -79.89 -34.51 -36.52
N GLY A 292 -79.18 -35.57 -36.08
CA GLY A 292 -79.78 -36.69 -35.37
C GLY A 292 -80.36 -37.78 -36.28
N VAL A 293 -80.09 -37.73 -37.58
CA VAL A 293 -80.45 -38.79 -38.54
C VAL A 293 -79.74 -40.10 -38.20
N PHE A 294 -78.50 -40.03 -37.71
CA PHE A 294 -77.73 -41.18 -37.28
C PHE A 294 -77.67 -41.31 -35.74
N PRO A 295 -77.42 -42.52 -35.21
CA PRO A 295 -77.05 -42.70 -33.81
C PRO A 295 -75.89 -41.78 -33.42
N GLY A 296 -75.83 -41.41 -32.14
CA GLY A 296 -74.74 -40.57 -31.64
C GLY A 296 -73.37 -41.23 -31.81
N SER A 297 -72.34 -40.40 -31.91
CA SER A 297 -70.95 -40.85 -32.07
C SER A 297 -70.15 -40.62 -30.81
N HIS A 298 -69.38 -41.65 -30.48
CA HIS A 298 -68.37 -41.65 -29.43
C HIS A 298 -67.06 -41.14 -30.00
N ARG A 299 -66.46 -40.19 -29.29
CA ARG A 299 -65.27 -39.46 -29.74
C ARG A 299 -64.25 -39.44 -28.62
N VAL A 300 -62.99 -39.77 -28.93
CA VAL A 300 -61.91 -39.87 -27.94
C VAL A 300 -60.72 -39.05 -28.42
N SER A 301 -60.09 -38.31 -27.51
CA SER A 301 -58.82 -37.64 -27.73
C SER A 301 -57.82 -38.01 -26.65
N VAL A 302 -56.56 -38.19 -27.05
CA VAL A 302 -55.41 -38.29 -26.15
C VAL A 302 -54.44 -37.19 -26.49
N THR A 303 -54.05 -36.40 -25.49
CA THR A 303 -53.06 -35.33 -25.63
C THR A 303 -51.90 -35.57 -24.68
N VAL A 304 -50.68 -35.41 -25.19
CA VAL A 304 -49.43 -35.52 -24.42
C VAL A 304 -48.65 -34.23 -24.58
N ALA A 305 -48.48 -33.49 -23.49
CA ALA A 305 -47.58 -32.34 -23.43
C ALA A 305 -46.18 -32.78 -22.99
N PHE A 306 -45.12 -32.19 -23.55
CA PHE A 306 -43.76 -32.54 -23.17
C PHE A 306 -42.77 -31.40 -23.44
N GLY A 307 -41.55 -31.60 -22.93
CA GLY A 307 -40.50 -30.59 -22.99
C GLY A 307 -40.74 -29.42 -22.04
N LYS A 308 -39.82 -28.46 -22.11
CA LYS A 308 -39.88 -27.24 -21.32
C LYS A 308 -40.99 -26.32 -21.82
N SER A 309 -41.65 -25.63 -20.89
CA SER A 309 -42.57 -24.55 -21.25
C SER A 309 -41.81 -23.36 -21.83
N ARG A 310 -42.52 -22.47 -22.55
CA ARG A 310 -41.93 -21.22 -23.04
C ARG A 310 -41.33 -20.38 -21.91
N GLN A 311 -41.99 -20.35 -20.76
CA GLN A 311 -41.48 -19.67 -19.57
C GLN A 311 -40.20 -20.32 -19.05
N GLU A 312 -40.16 -21.65 -18.90
CA GLU A 312 -38.96 -22.39 -18.47
C GLU A 312 -37.79 -22.22 -19.47
N LEU A 313 -38.08 -22.14 -20.77
CA LEU A 313 -37.08 -21.85 -21.80
C LEU A 313 -36.56 -20.42 -21.70
N TRP A 314 -37.42 -19.45 -21.35
CA TRP A 314 -37.05 -18.05 -21.19
C TRP A 314 -36.13 -17.87 -19.98
N GLU A 315 -36.51 -18.44 -18.84
CA GLU A 315 -35.70 -18.43 -17.61
C GLU A 315 -34.31 -19.05 -17.86
N LEU A 316 -34.25 -20.19 -18.57
CA LEU A 316 -32.98 -20.82 -18.95
C LEU A 316 -32.13 -19.94 -19.88
N ALA A 317 -32.76 -19.23 -20.82
CA ALA A 317 -32.07 -18.32 -21.73
C ALA A 317 -31.54 -17.08 -21.01
N GLU A 318 -32.31 -16.52 -20.07
CA GLU A 318 -31.89 -15.40 -19.23
C GLU A 318 -30.73 -15.78 -18.30
N GLU A 319 -30.76 -16.97 -17.71
CA GLU A 319 -29.68 -17.47 -16.87
C GLU A 319 -28.38 -17.61 -17.66
N LYS A 320 -28.45 -18.22 -18.85
CA LYS A 320 -27.29 -18.33 -19.75
C LYS A 320 -26.74 -16.96 -20.16
N ARG A 321 -27.64 -16.02 -20.49
CA ARG A 321 -27.25 -14.65 -20.84
C ARG A 321 -26.59 -13.94 -19.67
N ARG A 322 -27.07 -14.14 -18.44
CA ARG A 322 -26.46 -13.59 -17.23
C ARG A 322 -25.06 -14.15 -17.02
N GLN A 323 -24.89 -15.47 -17.14
CA GLN A 323 -23.58 -16.11 -17.04
C GLN A 323 -22.60 -15.63 -18.12
N GLU A 324 -23.09 -15.41 -19.34
CA GLU A 324 -22.27 -14.87 -20.44
C GLU A 324 -21.85 -13.42 -20.16
N ILE A 325 -22.77 -12.57 -19.72
CA ILE A 325 -22.48 -11.18 -19.31
C ILE A 325 -21.47 -11.16 -18.15
N GLU A 326 -21.64 -11.99 -17.12
CA GLU A 326 -20.71 -12.10 -16.01
C GLU A 326 -19.32 -12.56 -16.45
N ARG A 327 -19.24 -13.52 -17.39
CA ARG A 327 -17.97 -13.98 -17.96
C ARG A 327 -17.26 -12.87 -18.74
N GLU A 328 -17.97 -12.12 -19.58
CA GLU A 328 -17.38 -11.01 -20.32
C GLU A 328 -16.95 -9.86 -19.38
N LEU A 329 -17.77 -9.52 -18.38
CA LEU A 329 -17.39 -8.55 -17.35
C LEU A 329 -16.16 -9.00 -16.55
N ALA A 330 -16.03 -10.29 -16.24
CA ALA A 330 -14.86 -10.83 -15.56
C ALA A 330 -13.60 -10.71 -16.42
N LYS A 331 -13.69 -10.98 -17.73
CA LYS A 331 -12.58 -10.77 -18.69
C LYS A 331 -12.18 -9.29 -18.79
N GLU A 332 -13.16 -8.38 -18.85
CA GLU A 332 -12.88 -6.94 -18.87
C GLU A 332 -12.24 -6.46 -17.57
N ARG A 333 -12.73 -6.92 -16.41
CA ARG A 333 -12.13 -6.63 -15.11
C ARG A 333 -10.69 -7.11 -15.02
N GLU A 334 -10.41 -8.33 -15.48
CA GLU A 334 -9.05 -8.87 -15.48
C GLU A 334 -8.14 -8.07 -16.43
N ARG A 335 -8.61 -7.69 -17.63
CA ARG A 335 -7.84 -6.79 -18.52
C ARG A 335 -7.54 -5.45 -17.86
N ALA A 336 -8.54 -4.81 -17.25
CA ALA A 336 -8.36 -3.54 -16.56
C ALA A 336 -7.41 -3.67 -15.35
N ARG A 337 -7.45 -4.81 -14.63
CA ARG A 337 -6.50 -5.14 -13.56
C ARG A 337 -5.08 -5.25 -14.09
N GLN A 338 -4.86 -5.98 -15.18
CA GLN A 338 -3.54 -6.13 -15.83
C GLN A 338 -3.00 -4.79 -16.37
N GLU A 339 -3.85 -3.96 -16.98
CA GLU A 339 -3.47 -2.60 -17.40
C GLU A 339 -3.09 -1.70 -16.21
N THR A 340 -3.83 -1.81 -15.11
CA THR A 340 -3.54 -1.07 -13.87
C THR A 340 -2.21 -1.51 -13.26
N ILE A 341 -1.96 -2.83 -13.18
CA ILE A 341 -0.68 -3.40 -12.72
C ILE A 341 0.46 -2.86 -13.56
N LYS A 342 0.35 -2.93 -14.90
CA LYS A 342 1.37 -2.43 -15.82
C LYS A 342 1.64 -0.94 -15.60
N ARG A 343 0.59 -0.12 -15.48
CA ARG A 343 0.75 1.32 -15.23
C ARG A 343 1.45 1.59 -13.89
N LEU A 344 1.05 0.92 -12.82
CA LEU A 344 1.66 1.08 -11.49
C LEU A 344 3.13 0.65 -11.47
N LEU A 345 3.48 -0.44 -12.16
CA LEU A 345 4.88 -0.86 -12.33
C LEU A 345 5.71 0.22 -13.04
N GLU A 346 5.21 0.78 -14.14
CA GLU A 346 5.90 1.86 -14.87
C GLU A 346 6.04 3.13 -14.03
N GLU A 347 4.99 3.54 -13.30
CA GLU A 347 5.06 4.66 -12.37
C GLU A 347 6.07 4.41 -11.24
N GLY A 348 6.04 3.22 -10.64
CA GLY A 348 6.97 2.82 -9.57
C GLY A 348 8.42 2.85 -10.05
N LYS A 349 8.70 2.30 -11.24
CA LYS A 349 10.03 2.38 -11.88
C LYS A 349 10.46 3.81 -12.15
N GLY A 350 9.52 4.67 -12.58
CA GLY A 350 9.77 6.10 -12.77
C GLY A 350 10.22 6.81 -11.48
N TYR A 351 9.53 6.56 -10.37
CA TYR A 351 9.93 7.08 -9.05
C TYR A 351 11.24 6.48 -8.55
N TYR A 352 11.47 5.18 -8.80
CA TYR A 352 12.72 4.53 -8.43
C TYR A 352 13.91 5.17 -9.15
N ALA A 353 13.78 5.41 -10.46
CA ALA A 353 14.81 6.04 -11.28
C ALA A 353 15.10 7.49 -10.88
N SER A 354 14.10 8.23 -10.38
CA SER A 354 14.29 9.61 -9.88
C SER A 354 14.87 9.68 -8.47
N GLY A 355 15.02 8.54 -7.78
CA GLY A 355 15.50 8.46 -6.39
C GLY A 355 14.41 8.70 -5.34
N ASP A 356 13.15 8.82 -5.74
CA ASP A 356 12.00 8.92 -4.83
C ASP A 356 11.52 7.52 -4.41
N TYR A 357 12.37 6.86 -3.61
CA TYR A 357 12.18 5.47 -3.22
C TYR A 357 10.92 5.24 -2.40
N PHE A 358 10.42 6.24 -1.67
CA PHE A 358 9.19 6.08 -0.89
C PHE A 358 7.96 5.97 -1.80
N ASN A 359 7.82 6.85 -2.79
CA ASN A 359 6.72 6.76 -3.76
C ASN A 359 6.86 5.53 -4.67
N ALA A 360 8.09 5.13 -5.02
CA ALA A 360 8.35 3.89 -5.71
C ALA A 360 7.82 2.67 -4.92
N LEU A 361 8.14 2.59 -3.62
CA LEU A 361 7.69 1.53 -2.73
C LEU A 361 6.16 1.45 -2.66
N ILE A 362 5.48 2.60 -2.57
CA ILE A 362 4.00 2.66 -2.56
C ILE A 362 3.45 2.04 -3.85
N ARG A 363 3.96 2.45 -5.02
CA ARG A 363 3.46 1.95 -6.31
C ARG A 363 3.66 0.45 -6.48
N PHE A 364 4.83 -0.08 -6.10
CA PHE A 364 5.07 -1.52 -6.15
C PHE A 364 4.21 -2.28 -5.13
N THR A 365 3.97 -1.73 -3.94
CA THR A 365 3.06 -2.35 -2.95
C THR A 365 1.62 -2.39 -3.47
N GLN A 366 1.16 -1.33 -4.15
CA GLN A 366 -0.16 -1.32 -4.81
C GLN A 366 -0.28 -2.37 -5.91
N VAL A 367 0.82 -2.72 -6.59
CA VAL A 367 0.82 -3.86 -7.52
C VAL A 367 0.62 -5.16 -6.76
N LEU A 368 1.30 -5.38 -5.64
CA LEU A 368 1.15 -6.59 -4.82
C LEU A 368 -0.24 -6.70 -4.16
N GLU A 369 -0.90 -5.58 -3.84
CA GLU A 369 -2.31 -5.58 -3.42
C GLU A 369 -3.24 -6.06 -4.54
N LEU A 370 -2.90 -5.76 -5.79
CA LEU A 370 -3.65 -6.20 -6.96
C LEU A 370 -3.24 -7.60 -7.42
N ASP A 371 -2.01 -8.04 -7.22
CA ASP A 371 -1.43 -9.31 -7.66
C ASP A 371 -0.32 -9.73 -6.69
N GLU A 372 -0.71 -10.46 -5.65
CA GLU A 372 0.13 -10.80 -4.49
C GLU A 372 1.44 -11.53 -4.85
N GLY A 373 1.47 -12.25 -5.97
CA GLY A 373 2.64 -12.99 -6.45
C GLY A 373 3.32 -12.37 -7.66
N ASN A 374 3.17 -11.06 -7.89
CA ASN A 374 3.81 -10.39 -9.02
C ASN A 374 5.35 -10.35 -8.82
N PRO A 375 6.14 -11.14 -9.57
CA PRO A 375 7.56 -11.32 -9.28
C PRO A 375 8.36 -10.02 -9.46
N GLU A 376 7.96 -9.19 -10.42
CA GLU A 376 8.62 -7.91 -10.70
C GLU A 376 8.36 -6.90 -9.57
N ALA A 377 7.13 -6.82 -9.05
CA ALA A 377 6.83 -5.93 -7.93
C ALA A 377 7.51 -6.40 -6.63
N GLU A 378 7.57 -7.70 -6.35
CA GLU A 378 8.27 -8.23 -5.17
C GLU A 378 9.77 -7.88 -5.18
N GLU A 379 10.43 -8.08 -6.32
CA GLU A 379 11.84 -7.73 -6.51
C GLU A 379 12.05 -6.22 -6.28
N MET A 380 11.24 -5.38 -6.93
CA MET A 380 11.35 -3.94 -6.81
C MET A 380 11.06 -3.42 -5.40
N VAL A 381 10.11 -4.02 -4.65
CA VAL A 381 9.86 -3.69 -3.23
C VAL A 381 11.10 -3.99 -2.38
N SER A 382 11.73 -5.15 -2.59
CA SER A 382 12.93 -5.55 -1.85
C SER A 382 14.11 -4.61 -2.14
N GLU A 383 14.35 -4.31 -3.42
CA GLU A 383 15.41 -3.40 -3.84
C GLU A 383 15.18 -1.98 -3.30
N THR A 384 13.95 -1.47 -3.41
CA THR A 384 13.57 -0.14 -2.93
C THR A 384 13.74 -0.02 -1.41
N ASN A 385 13.33 -1.03 -0.64
CA ASN A 385 13.53 -1.05 0.81
C ASN A 385 15.02 -1.03 1.20
N THR A 386 15.83 -1.81 0.49
CA THR A 386 17.29 -1.82 0.69
C THR A 386 17.85 -0.42 0.46
N ARG A 387 17.42 0.25 -0.61
CA ARG A 387 17.91 1.59 -0.96
C ARG A 387 17.46 2.68 0.01
N ILE A 388 16.23 2.60 0.52
CA ILE A 388 15.73 3.48 1.60
C ILE A 388 16.60 3.30 2.86
N HIS A 389 16.94 2.06 3.21
CA HIS A 389 17.78 1.77 4.37
C HIS A 389 19.19 2.35 4.20
N GLU A 390 19.82 2.15 3.04
CA GLU A 390 21.15 2.72 2.73
C GLU A 390 21.16 4.26 2.83
N LEU A 391 20.15 4.93 2.28
CA LEU A 391 20.03 6.39 2.37
C LEU A 391 19.89 6.85 3.81
N ARG A 392 19.00 6.21 4.58
CA ARG A 392 18.80 6.52 6.00
C ARG A 392 20.11 6.34 6.78
N GLN A 393 20.84 5.27 6.51
CA GLN A 393 22.12 5.02 7.18
C GLN A 393 23.17 6.08 6.83
N ARG A 394 23.29 6.47 5.55
CA ARG A 394 24.18 7.56 5.14
C ARG A 394 23.82 8.90 5.78
N GLU A 395 22.54 9.21 5.92
CA GLU A 395 22.10 10.43 6.62
C GLU A 395 22.44 10.38 8.11
N MET A 396 22.25 9.23 8.75
CA MET A 396 22.62 9.01 10.15
C MET A 396 24.14 9.11 10.36
N GLU A 397 24.95 8.57 9.44
CA GLU A 397 26.41 8.69 9.48
C GLU A 397 26.87 10.15 9.31
N LYS A 398 26.27 10.90 8.38
CA LYS A 398 26.53 12.35 8.23
C LYS A 398 26.17 13.13 9.49
N LEU A 399 25.02 12.82 10.10
CA LEU A 399 24.59 13.46 11.34
C LEU A 399 25.53 13.11 12.50
N ALA A 400 25.93 11.83 12.62
CA ALA A 400 26.88 11.38 13.63
C ALA A 400 28.24 12.05 13.47
N ALA A 401 28.73 12.20 12.24
CA ALA A 401 29.96 12.94 11.95
C ALA A 401 29.86 14.42 12.37
N LYS A 402 28.73 15.08 12.07
CA LYS A 402 28.49 16.47 12.49
C LYS A 402 28.42 16.62 14.01
N ILE A 403 27.75 15.69 14.70
CA ILE A 403 27.68 15.66 16.17
C ILE A 403 29.08 15.46 16.77
N GLN A 404 29.88 14.57 16.17
CA GLN A 404 31.24 14.32 16.62
C GLN A 404 32.13 15.55 16.43
N GLU A 405 32.06 16.24 15.29
CA GLU A 405 32.79 17.48 15.03
C GLU A 405 32.42 18.58 16.05
N GLU A 406 31.12 18.77 16.33
CA GLU A 406 30.67 19.72 17.36
C GLU A 406 31.18 19.35 18.76
N ARG A 407 31.21 18.06 19.10
CA ARG A 407 31.71 17.57 20.39
C ARG A 407 33.21 17.83 20.53
N GLU A 408 34.00 17.53 19.51
CA GLU A 408 35.45 17.78 19.48
C GLU A 408 35.75 19.27 19.59
N ARG A 409 35.00 20.11 18.87
CA ARG A 409 35.11 21.57 18.97
C ARG A 409 34.80 22.08 20.37
N LYS A 410 33.77 21.54 21.03
CA LYS A 410 33.41 21.92 22.40
C LYS A 410 34.49 21.50 23.40
N GLN A 411 35.01 20.27 23.30
CA GLN A 411 36.09 19.78 24.15
C GLN A 411 37.38 20.58 23.97
N LEU A 412 37.69 20.97 22.73
CA LEU A 412 38.81 21.85 22.41
C LEU A 412 38.67 23.22 23.11
N MET A 413 37.50 23.85 23.00
CA MET A 413 37.23 25.13 23.65
C MET A 413 37.31 25.03 25.17
N GLU A 414 36.68 24.02 25.78
CA GLU A 414 36.75 23.80 27.23
C GLU A 414 38.19 23.59 27.72
N PHE A 415 39.01 22.86 26.96
CA PHE A 415 40.43 22.67 27.27
C PHE A 415 41.20 23.98 27.20
N VAL A 416 41.05 24.73 26.10
CA VAL A 416 41.74 26.02 25.90
C VAL A 416 41.33 27.02 26.98
N ASP A 417 40.03 27.20 27.23
CA ASP A 417 39.51 28.17 28.21
C ASP A 417 39.98 27.85 29.63
N LYS A 418 40.01 26.57 30.01
CA LYS A 418 40.52 26.13 31.31
C LYS A 418 41.98 26.53 31.50
N HIS A 419 42.83 26.24 30.52
CA HIS A 419 44.26 26.52 30.60
C HIS A 419 44.56 28.03 30.46
N VAL A 420 43.79 28.77 29.65
CA VAL A 420 43.87 30.24 29.59
C VAL A 420 43.50 30.87 30.93
N SER A 421 42.39 30.44 31.52
CA SER A 421 41.91 30.96 32.81
C SER A 421 42.88 30.67 33.95
N LYS A 422 43.43 29.45 34.02
CA LYS A 422 44.49 29.10 34.98
C LYS A 422 45.75 29.94 34.80
N GLY A 423 46.16 30.19 33.56
CA GLY A 423 47.32 31.04 33.30
C GLY A 423 47.11 32.48 33.79
N VAL A 424 45.89 33.02 33.62
CA VAL A 424 45.51 34.34 34.16
C VAL A 424 45.52 34.33 35.69
N GLU A 425 44.98 33.28 36.32
CA GLU A 425 45.00 33.13 37.79
C GLU A 425 46.43 33.11 38.35
N TYR A 426 47.36 32.39 37.72
CA TYR A 426 48.77 32.40 38.11
C TYR A 426 49.42 33.77 37.89
N LEU A 427 49.07 34.49 36.82
CA LEU A 427 49.53 35.85 36.58
C LEU A 427 49.07 36.81 37.70
N GLU A 428 47.81 36.74 38.12
CA GLU A 428 47.28 37.55 39.22
C GLU A 428 47.98 37.27 40.54
N LYS A 429 48.39 36.02 40.77
CA LYS A 429 49.19 35.60 41.93
C LYS A 429 50.67 35.98 41.82
N GLY A 430 51.11 36.53 40.68
CA GLY A 430 52.51 36.89 40.42
C GLY A 430 53.42 35.70 40.09
N ASP A 431 52.87 34.52 39.84
CA ASP A 431 53.62 33.34 39.41
C ASP A 431 53.69 33.29 37.88
N TYR A 432 54.56 34.12 37.32
CA TYR A 432 54.71 34.26 35.88
C TYR A 432 55.17 32.97 35.19
N ASN A 433 55.95 32.12 35.86
CA ASN A 433 56.42 30.87 35.29
C ASN A 433 55.26 29.86 35.14
N ALA A 434 54.43 29.70 36.19
CA ALA A 434 53.25 28.86 36.11
C ALA A 434 52.23 29.39 35.07
N ALA A 435 52.04 30.72 34.99
CA ALA A 435 51.18 31.35 34.01
C ALA A 435 51.60 31.04 32.56
N ILE A 436 52.90 31.16 32.26
CA ILE A 436 53.47 30.87 30.93
C ILE A 436 53.29 29.38 30.56
N VAL A 437 53.41 28.46 31.52
CA VAL A 437 53.22 27.02 31.26
C VAL A 437 51.78 26.70 30.89
N GLU A 438 50.81 27.20 31.66
CA GLU A 438 49.38 26.96 31.39
C GLU A 438 48.97 27.55 30.03
N TRP A 439 49.46 28.75 29.67
CA TRP A 439 49.21 29.32 28.35
C TRP A 439 49.91 28.59 27.21
N LYS A 440 51.10 28.01 27.42
CA LYS A 440 51.73 27.15 26.40
C LYS A 440 50.90 25.90 26.14
N LEU A 441 50.33 25.27 27.16
CA LEU A 441 49.43 24.13 27.00
C LEU A 441 48.17 24.50 26.20
N ALA A 442 47.61 25.68 26.42
CA ALA A 442 46.52 26.20 25.60
C ALA A 442 46.96 26.48 24.15
N LEU A 443 48.18 27.02 23.97
CA LEU A 443 48.74 27.35 22.66
C LEU A 443 49.05 26.10 21.81
N GLU A 444 49.38 24.96 22.42
CA GLU A 444 49.55 23.68 21.69
C GLU A 444 48.28 23.25 20.95
N ARG A 445 47.11 23.58 21.51
CA ARG A 445 45.80 23.25 20.91
C ARG A 445 45.26 24.36 20.02
N GLN A 446 45.72 25.60 20.19
CA GLN A 446 45.39 26.73 19.32
C GLN A 446 46.65 27.53 18.93
N PRO A 447 47.52 27.00 18.05
CA PRO A 447 48.83 27.59 17.74
C PRO A 447 48.77 29.01 17.17
N ASP A 448 47.64 29.37 16.56
CA ASP A 448 47.43 30.66 15.92
C ASP A 448 46.78 31.71 16.84
N SER A 449 46.49 31.36 18.09
CA SER A 449 45.86 32.28 19.04
C SER A 449 46.76 33.46 19.39
N LYS A 450 46.49 34.61 18.77
CA LYS A 450 47.19 35.87 19.06
C LYS A 450 47.05 36.26 20.53
N LEU A 451 45.86 36.04 21.12
CA LEU A 451 45.58 36.36 22.52
C LEU A 451 46.51 35.62 23.49
N ILE A 452 46.68 34.30 23.30
CA ILE A 452 47.52 33.46 24.16
C ILE A 452 49.00 33.83 24.01
N LYS A 453 49.44 34.12 22.77
CA LYS A 453 50.80 34.63 22.50
C LYS A 453 51.06 35.94 23.22
N ASP A 454 50.13 36.89 23.16
CA ASP A 454 50.24 38.19 23.84
C ASP A 454 50.31 38.04 25.37
N TYR A 455 49.54 37.11 25.96
CA TYR A 455 49.61 36.82 27.39
C TYR A 455 50.99 36.28 27.82
N ILE A 456 51.55 35.33 27.05
CA ILE A 456 52.89 34.77 27.30
C ILE A 456 53.95 35.86 27.23
N GLU A 457 53.92 36.72 26.21
CA GLU A 457 54.92 37.78 26.05
C GLU A 457 54.84 38.83 27.16
N LYS A 458 53.62 39.22 27.59
CA LYS A 458 53.44 40.12 28.73
C LYS A 458 53.99 39.52 30.03
N ALA A 459 53.70 38.25 30.33
CA ALA A 459 54.21 37.61 31.54
C ALA A 459 55.73 37.46 31.53
N LYS A 460 56.35 37.15 30.38
CA LYS A 460 57.81 37.14 30.24
C LYS A 460 58.41 38.51 30.53
N ALA A 461 57.82 39.59 30.01
CA ALA A 461 58.32 40.94 30.21
C ALA A 461 58.27 41.36 31.70
N GLU A 462 57.16 41.07 32.39
CA GLU A 462 57.04 41.36 33.83
C GLU A 462 57.95 40.47 34.70
N LEU A 463 58.12 39.19 34.34
CA LEU A 463 59.08 38.30 34.99
C LEU A 463 60.51 38.83 34.90
N LEU A 464 60.93 39.26 33.71
CA LEU A 464 62.26 39.87 33.48
C LEU A 464 62.46 41.12 34.33
N LYS A 465 61.46 42.01 34.35
CA LYS A 465 61.48 43.23 35.17
C LYS A 465 61.61 42.92 36.66
N ARG A 466 60.95 41.85 37.14
CA ARG A 466 61.06 41.40 38.54
C ARG A 466 62.46 40.86 38.86
N ILE A 467 63.02 40.03 37.98
CA ILE A 467 64.39 39.52 38.11
C ILE A 467 65.39 40.67 38.17
N ASP A 468 65.27 41.66 37.27
CA ASP A 468 66.16 42.81 37.24
C ASP A 468 66.06 43.70 38.49
N ALA A 469 64.86 43.84 39.05
CA ALA A 469 64.67 44.55 40.31
C ALA A 469 65.37 43.84 41.48
N LEU A 470 65.33 42.50 41.54
CA LEU A 470 66.03 41.72 42.56
C LEU A 470 67.56 41.83 42.41
N ILE A 471 68.07 41.70 41.18
CA ILE A 471 69.50 41.89 40.90
C ILE A 471 69.96 43.29 41.37
N LYS A 472 69.21 44.34 41.02
CA LYS A 472 69.52 45.71 41.42
C LYS A 472 69.51 45.89 42.94
N ARG A 473 68.56 45.25 43.63
CA ARG A 473 68.49 45.26 45.11
C ARG A 473 69.69 44.55 45.72
N ALA A 474 70.10 43.41 45.18
CA ALA A 474 71.29 42.71 45.64
C ALA A 474 72.57 43.53 45.43
N ASP A 475 72.72 44.18 44.27
CA ASP A 475 73.85 45.07 43.99
C ASP A 475 73.93 46.24 44.99
N GLN A 476 72.77 46.79 45.41
CA GLN A 476 72.71 47.83 46.44
C GLN A 476 73.10 47.31 47.83
N LEU A 477 72.67 46.10 48.21
CA LEU A 477 73.04 45.46 49.47
C LEU A 477 74.54 45.16 49.52
N ALA A 478 75.09 44.65 48.42
CA ALA A 478 76.52 44.40 48.27
C ALA A 478 77.36 45.67 48.43
N LYS A 479 76.92 46.81 47.87
CA LYS A 479 77.59 48.11 48.05
C LYS A 479 77.62 48.60 49.50
N LYS A 480 76.63 48.21 50.31
CA LYS A 480 76.55 48.53 51.75
C LYS A 480 77.38 47.57 52.62
N GLY A 481 78.00 46.55 52.05
CA GLY A 481 78.77 45.53 52.76
C GLY A 481 77.93 44.34 53.28
N ASN A 482 76.62 44.32 53.00
CA ASN A 482 75.71 43.25 53.42
C ASN A 482 75.74 42.09 52.41
N TYR A 483 76.86 41.38 52.31
CA TYR A 483 77.07 40.34 51.30
C TYR A 483 76.14 39.13 51.45
N ASN A 484 75.81 38.71 52.68
CA ASN A 484 74.89 37.60 52.94
C ASN A 484 73.47 37.89 52.43
N GLU A 485 72.92 39.07 52.74
CA GLU A 485 71.59 39.48 52.27
C GLU A 485 71.56 39.68 50.75
N ALA A 486 72.65 40.19 50.16
CA ALA A 486 72.78 40.33 48.71
C ALA A 486 72.74 38.97 47.99
N ILE A 487 73.41 37.95 48.53
CA ILE A 487 73.40 36.58 47.98
C ILE A 487 72.01 35.96 48.10
N GLN A 488 71.30 36.13 49.23
CA GLN A 488 69.92 35.64 49.38
C GLN A 488 68.97 36.23 48.32
N VAL A 489 69.04 37.53 48.08
CA VAL A 489 68.22 38.20 47.04
C VAL A 489 68.59 37.73 45.62
N LEU A 490 69.87 37.42 45.36
CA LEU A 490 70.29 36.85 44.07
C LEU A 490 69.80 35.40 43.91
N ASN A 491 69.75 34.60 44.96
CA ASN A 491 69.18 33.24 44.90
C ASN A 491 67.68 33.28 44.57
N GLU A 492 66.93 34.26 45.11
CA GLU A 492 65.54 34.49 44.72
C GLU A 492 65.41 34.85 43.22
N ALA A 493 66.29 35.73 42.72
CA ALA A 493 66.35 36.07 41.30
C ALA A 493 66.71 34.85 40.44
N GLN A 494 67.56 33.96 40.96
CA GLN A 494 67.98 32.73 40.30
C GLN A 494 66.80 31.78 40.09
N VAL A 495 66.00 31.54 41.13
CA VAL A 495 64.79 30.68 41.01
C VAL A 495 63.83 31.22 39.95
N LEU A 496 63.58 32.53 39.93
CA LEU A 496 62.68 33.15 38.95
C LEU A 496 63.20 33.08 37.50
N SER A 497 64.52 33.10 37.32
CA SER A 497 65.19 33.08 36.01
C SER A 497 65.53 31.67 35.51
N GLN A 498 65.02 30.60 36.12
CA GLN A 498 65.31 29.20 35.73
C GLN A 498 65.14 28.90 34.23
N ASN A 499 64.25 29.63 33.54
CA ASN A 499 63.97 29.47 32.11
C ASN A 499 64.68 30.50 31.21
N ASP A 500 65.55 31.35 31.77
CA ASP A 500 66.36 32.33 31.06
C ASP A 500 67.85 32.07 31.34
N LEU A 501 68.49 31.34 30.43
CA LEU A 501 69.90 30.97 30.49
C LEU A 501 70.84 32.19 30.63
N VAL A 502 70.50 33.31 29.99
CA VAL A 502 71.32 34.52 30.01
C VAL A 502 71.28 35.15 31.40
N LYS A 503 70.09 35.28 31.99
CA LYS A 503 69.92 35.80 33.35
C LYS A 503 70.54 34.87 34.40
N GLN A 504 70.40 33.56 34.24
CA GLN A 504 71.01 32.55 35.11
C GLN A 504 72.52 32.71 35.19
N GLU A 505 73.18 32.80 34.04
CA GLU A 505 74.63 32.98 33.98
C GLU A 505 75.04 34.32 34.64
N GLN A 506 74.26 35.38 34.38
CA GLN A 506 74.50 36.71 34.94
C GLN A 506 74.38 36.75 36.48
N ILE A 507 73.41 36.03 37.05
CA ILE A 507 73.16 35.96 38.50
C ILE A 507 74.21 35.08 39.18
N THR A 508 74.52 33.93 38.59
CA THR A 508 75.52 32.97 39.11
C THR A 508 76.89 33.62 39.24
N ARG A 509 77.33 34.37 38.22
CA ARG A 509 78.60 35.13 38.27
C ARG A 509 78.63 36.12 39.43
N ARG A 510 77.53 36.87 39.66
CA ARG A 510 77.43 37.83 40.77
C ARG A 510 77.49 37.16 42.13
N ILE A 511 76.77 36.05 42.32
CA ILE A 511 76.81 35.27 43.57
C ILE A 511 78.25 34.86 43.88
N SER A 512 78.94 34.28 42.90
CA SER A 512 80.33 33.82 43.05
C SER A 512 81.30 34.95 43.45
N GLU A 513 81.15 36.13 42.84
CA GLU A 513 81.97 37.30 43.19
C GLU A 513 81.72 37.78 44.64
N LEU A 514 80.47 37.78 45.09
CA LEU A 514 80.11 38.21 46.44
C LEU A 514 80.54 37.20 47.51
N GLU A 515 80.42 35.90 47.23
CA GLU A 515 80.92 34.82 48.11
C GLU A 515 82.44 34.93 48.31
N LYS A 516 83.19 35.21 47.24
CA LYS A 516 84.63 35.43 47.34
C LYS A 516 84.97 36.58 48.29
N ARG A 517 84.24 37.70 48.21
CA ARG A 517 84.45 38.87 49.10
C ARG A 517 84.07 38.59 50.54
N LEU A 518 82.97 37.87 50.77
CA LEU A 518 82.53 37.45 52.09
C LEU A 518 83.58 36.55 52.77
N ASN A 519 84.11 35.58 52.02
CA ASN A 519 85.12 34.65 52.52
C ASN A 519 86.45 35.33 52.86
N VAL A 520 86.90 36.33 52.07
CA VAL A 520 88.07 37.16 52.40
C VAL A 520 87.87 37.87 53.74
N TYR A 521 86.69 38.48 53.94
CA TYR A 521 86.36 39.20 55.16
C TYR A 521 86.36 38.26 56.38
N ASP A 522 85.71 37.10 56.28
CA ASP A 522 85.59 36.15 57.38
C ASP A 522 86.97 35.58 57.80
N PHE A 523 87.77 35.10 56.84
CA PHE A 523 89.12 34.62 57.14
C PHE A 523 90.02 35.70 57.73
N TYR A 524 89.91 36.95 57.27
CA TYR A 524 90.64 38.07 57.85
C TYR A 524 90.22 38.36 59.30
N GLN A 525 88.92 38.36 59.61
CA GLN A 525 88.43 38.55 60.98
C GLN A 525 88.86 37.41 61.90
N GLN A 526 88.74 36.16 61.47
CA GLN A 526 89.19 34.99 62.23
C GLN A 526 90.71 35.03 62.46
N GLY A 527 91.49 35.50 61.48
CA GLY A 527 92.92 35.74 61.62
C GLY A 527 93.23 36.80 62.68
N LEU A 528 92.52 37.93 62.67
CA LEU A 528 92.70 38.99 63.68
C LEU A 528 92.35 38.54 65.10
N VAL A 529 91.29 37.73 65.25
CA VAL A 529 90.91 37.17 66.56
C VAL A 529 92.01 36.25 67.09
N ALA A 530 92.52 35.33 66.28
CA ALA A 530 93.62 34.46 66.66
C ALA A 530 94.91 35.23 66.95
N TYR A 531 95.20 36.27 66.16
CA TYR A 531 96.36 37.15 66.34
C TYR A 531 96.33 37.89 67.68
N ARG A 532 95.15 38.36 68.11
CA ARG A 532 94.97 38.99 69.44
C ARG A 532 95.07 38.01 70.59
N ALA A 533 94.79 36.73 70.36
CA ALA A 533 94.91 35.67 71.34
C ALA A 533 96.35 35.12 71.45
N GLU A 534 97.31 35.70 70.71
CA GLU A 534 98.70 35.21 70.59
C GLU A 534 98.79 33.75 70.07
N ASP A 535 97.72 33.24 69.42
CA ASP A 535 97.72 31.95 68.71
C ASP A 535 98.25 32.17 67.29
N TRP A 536 99.57 32.30 67.20
CA TRP A 536 100.28 32.70 66.00
C TRP A 536 100.09 31.72 64.83
N GLN A 537 100.02 30.42 65.11
CA GLN A 537 99.82 29.40 64.09
C GLN A 537 98.43 29.51 63.45
N LYS A 538 97.38 29.69 64.27
CA LYS A 538 96.01 29.85 63.78
C LYS A 538 95.80 31.21 63.09
N ALA A 539 96.43 32.26 63.59
CA ALA A 539 96.44 33.58 62.97
C ALA A 539 97.08 33.52 61.57
N MET A 540 98.28 32.92 61.47
CA MET A 540 99.00 32.74 60.21
C MET A 540 98.14 31.98 59.19
N ASN A 541 97.58 30.82 59.57
CA ASN A 541 96.77 30.00 58.67
C ASN A 541 95.52 30.73 58.15
N ASN A 542 94.83 31.51 58.99
CA ASN A 542 93.64 32.24 58.58
C ASN A 542 93.96 33.46 57.72
N PHE A 543 95.05 34.18 58.01
CA PHE A 543 95.51 35.24 57.10
C PHE A 543 96.01 34.69 55.77
N GLU A 544 96.63 33.51 55.74
CA GLU A 544 97.01 32.83 54.50
C GLU A 544 95.79 32.51 53.64
N LYS A 545 94.71 31.99 54.24
CA LYS A 545 93.44 31.74 53.54
C LYS A 545 92.83 33.03 52.99
N ALA A 546 92.85 34.11 53.76
CA ALA A 546 92.37 35.40 53.29
C ALA A 546 93.24 35.96 52.13
N LEU A 547 94.56 35.79 52.19
CA LEU A 547 95.50 36.19 51.11
C LEU A 547 95.36 35.33 49.85
N LYS A 548 95.02 34.04 49.95
CA LYS A 548 94.73 33.22 48.75
C LYS A 548 93.55 33.78 47.96
N LEU A 549 92.58 34.38 48.64
CA LEU A 549 91.40 34.95 48.02
C LEU A 549 91.59 36.41 47.59
N ASP A 550 92.39 37.19 48.32
CA ASP A 550 92.80 38.57 47.99
C ASP A 550 94.31 38.79 48.19
N PRO A 551 95.16 38.35 47.23
CA PRO A 551 96.62 38.33 47.38
C PRO A 551 97.28 39.70 47.54
N ASN A 552 96.60 40.75 47.09
CA ASN A 552 97.13 42.11 47.06
C ASN A 552 96.74 42.93 48.29
N ASN A 553 96.02 42.33 49.25
CA ASN A 553 95.59 43.05 50.45
C ASN A 553 96.75 43.28 51.42
N TRP A 554 97.35 44.48 51.32
CA TRP A 554 98.53 44.84 52.11
C TRP A 554 98.31 44.74 53.62
N LYS A 555 97.08 44.98 54.11
CA LYS A 555 96.75 44.88 55.54
C LYS A 555 96.84 43.44 56.02
N ILE A 556 96.24 42.51 55.26
CA ILE A 556 96.27 41.07 55.57
C ILE A 556 97.72 40.56 55.48
N LYS A 557 98.47 40.98 54.46
CA LYS A 557 99.88 40.62 54.27
C LYS A 557 100.75 41.04 55.46
N LYS A 558 100.54 42.25 55.98
CA LYS A 558 101.26 42.74 57.16
C LYS A 558 101.04 41.85 58.39
N PHE A 559 99.78 41.53 58.71
CA PHE A 559 99.45 40.68 59.86
C PHE A 559 99.91 39.23 59.66
N TYR A 560 99.85 38.71 58.43
CA TYR A 560 100.36 37.39 58.08
C TYR A 560 101.87 37.26 58.34
N GLU A 561 102.68 38.19 57.82
CA GLU A 561 104.15 38.13 57.98
C GLU A 561 104.60 38.29 59.43
N ASP A 562 103.83 39.02 60.24
CA ASP A 562 104.09 39.15 61.67
C ASP A 562 103.69 37.88 62.43
N ALA A 563 102.48 37.35 62.19
CA ALA A 563 102.04 36.08 62.77
C ALA A 563 102.97 34.92 62.40
N LYS A 564 103.42 34.87 61.15
CA LYS A 564 104.35 33.86 60.63
C LYS A 564 105.69 33.89 61.36
N ARG A 565 106.23 35.08 61.63
CA ARG A 565 107.48 35.23 62.38
C ARG A 565 107.37 34.66 63.79
N HIS A 566 106.27 34.96 64.49
CA HIS A 566 106.04 34.45 65.85
C HIS A 566 105.77 32.94 65.85
N ALA A 567 104.98 32.43 64.90
CA ALA A 567 104.68 31.01 64.80
C ALA A 567 105.93 30.15 64.55
N LEU A 568 106.94 30.70 63.88
CA LEU A 568 108.18 29.99 63.53
C LEU A 568 109.36 30.28 64.47
N ALA A 569 109.17 31.08 65.52
CA ALA A 569 110.23 31.50 66.45
C ALA A 569 110.85 30.30 67.20
N ARG A 570 112.19 30.24 67.23
CA ARG A 570 112.97 29.15 67.86
C ARG A 570 114.26 29.66 68.50
N GLU A 571 114.79 28.94 69.49
CA GLU A 571 116.08 29.28 70.09
C GLU A 571 117.21 29.04 69.08
N GLN A 572 117.99 30.08 68.81
CA GLN A 572 119.16 30.03 67.93
C GLN A 572 120.33 30.70 68.64
N GLN A 573 121.49 30.03 68.61
CA GLN A 573 122.72 30.62 69.14
C GLN A 573 123.12 31.81 68.25
N MET A 574 123.32 32.96 68.88
CA MET A 574 123.83 34.14 68.20
C MET A 574 125.34 33.97 68.00
N THR A 575 125.88 34.47 66.89
CA THR A 575 127.33 34.56 66.74
C THR A 575 127.88 35.55 67.77
N PRO A 576 129.15 35.45 68.19
CA PRO A 576 129.71 36.36 69.19
C PRO A 576 129.53 37.84 68.84
N GLU A 577 129.60 38.18 67.55
CA GLU A 577 129.38 39.55 67.06
C GLU A 577 127.92 40.00 67.16
N MET A 578 126.97 39.10 66.87
CA MET A 578 125.53 39.36 67.06
C MET A 578 125.20 39.47 68.55
N GLU A 579 125.79 38.64 69.39
CA GLU A 579 125.55 38.64 70.83
C GLU A 579 126.06 39.95 71.47
N LYS A 580 127.22 40.44 71.03
CA LYS A 580 127.74 41.77 71.42
C LYS A 580 126.77 42.90 71.02
N ARG A 581 126.23 42.86 69.80
CA ARG A 581 125.22 43.83 69.33
C ARG A 581 123.89 43.69 70.08
N PHE A 582 123.47 42.46 70.38
CA PHE A 582 122.26 42.16 71.14
C PHE A 582 122.35 42.72 72.56
N TYR A 583 123.47 42.51 73.26
CA TYR A 583 123.68 43.08 74.60
C TYR A 583 123.86 44.60 74.58
N ARG A 584 124.43 45.18 73.52
CA ARG A 584 124.43 46.64 73.32
C ARG A 584 123.00 47.18 73.27
N ALA A 585 122.11 46.50 72.53
CA ALA A 585 120.70 46.85 72.48
C ALA A 585 119.98 46.60 73.83
N VAL A 586 120.33 45.54 74.57
CA VAL A 586 119.82 45.32 75.94
C VAL A 586 120.23 46.48 76.87
N ASN A 587 121.47 46.95 76.80
CA ASN A 587 121.91 48.09 77.62
C ASN A 587 121.16 49.37 77.24
N LEU A 588 120.97 49.64 75.95
CA LEU A 588 120.15 50.77 75.48
C LEU A 588 118.69 50.65 75.97
N TYR A 589 118.14 49.45 75.98
CA TYR A 589 116.80 49.18 76.51
C TYR A 589 116.72 49.46 78.02
N VAL A 590 117.77 49.12 78.79
CA VAL A 590 117.86 49.39 80.23
C VAL A 590 118.09 50.89 80.52
N GLU A 591 118.78 51.61 79.64
CA GLU A 591 118.97 53.08 79.68
C GLU A 591 117.72 53.88 79.22
N ASP A 592 116.57 53.20 79.03
CA ASP A 592 115.30 53.76 78.53
C ASP A 592 115.34 54.33 77.09
N ARG A 593 116.38 54.00 76.31
CA ARG A 593 116.50 54.31 74.87
C ARG A 593 115.90 53.19 74.02
N ILE A 594 114.61 52.93 74.25
CA ILE A 594 113.90 51.74 73.76
C ILE A 594 113.83 51.66 72.23
N GLU A 595 113.60 52.77 71.53
CA GLU A 595 113.47 52.79 70.07
C GLU A 595 114.78 52.39 69.38
N GLU A 596 115.92 52.88 69.89
CA GLU A 596 117.24 52.52 69.38
C GLU A 596 117.58 51.06 69.68
N ALA A 597 117.17 50.53 70.83
CA ALA A 597 117.29 49.12 71.15
C ALA A 597 116.48 48.23 70.19
N ILE A 598 115.23 48.62 69.89
CA ILE A 598 114.39 47.92 68.92
C ILE A 598 115.02 47.96 67.53
N ALA A 599 115.54 49.10 67.08
CA ALA A 599 116.16 49.20 65.75
C ALA A 599 117.33 48.21 65.59
N ILE A 600 118.22 48.14 66.59
CA ILE A 600 119.34 47.18 66.57
C ILE A 600 118.82 45.73 66.61
N TRP A 601 117.82 45.43 67.45
CA TRP A 601 117.24 44.09 67.46
C TRP A 601 116.53 43.76 66.15
N GLU A 602 115.86 44.69 65.49
CA GLU A 602 115.22 44.48 64.18
C GLU A 602 116.25 44.21 63.09
N GLU A 603 117.42 44.87 63.11
CA GLU A 603 118.54 44.55 62.23
C GLU A 603 119.06 43.14 62.50
N LEU A 604 119.27 42.77 63.76
CA LEU A 604 119.67 41.41 64.14
C LEU A 604 118.62 40.37 63.75
N LEU A 605 117.34 40.76 63.73
CA LEU A 605 116.24 39.92 63.25
C LEU A 605 116.28 39.74 61.73
N GLN A 606 116.86 40.64 60.94
CA GLN A 606 117.09 40.36 59.51
C GLN A 606 118.13 39.25 59.30
N GLU A 607 119.17 39.21 60.14
CA GLU A 607 120.20 38.17 60.09
C GLU A 607 119.68 36.82 60.63
N GLN A 608 118.86 36.82 61.68
CA GLN A 608 118.19 35.63 62.22
C GLN A 608 116.67 35.84 62.43
N PRO A 609 115.84 35.71 61.36
CA PRO A 609 114.41 36.07 61.32
C PRO A 609 113.49 35.39 62.32
N TYR A 610 113.93 34.28 62.88
CA TYR A 610 113.15 33.44 63.78
C TYR A 610 113.85 33.26 65.13
N ASN A 611 114.89 34.05 65.44
CA ASN A 611 115.55 33.93 66.73
C ASN A 611 114.62 34.44 67.83
N LYS A 612 114.15 33.51 68.65
CA LYS A 612 113.18 33.77 69.72
C LYS A 612 113.66 34.82 70.71
N ARG A 613 114.96 34.85 71.06
CA ARG A 613 115.51 35.85 71.99
C ARG A 613 115.38 37.27 71.45
N ILE A 614 115.57 37.44 70.14
CA ILE A 614 115.46 38.74 69.47
C ILE A 614 113.99 39.16 69.37
N ILE A 615 113.12 38.24 68.96
CA ILE A 615 111.66 38.48 68.88
C ILE A 615 111.09 38.86 70.26
N ASP A 616 111.38 38.08 71.30
CA ASP A 616 110.90 38.35 72.67
C ASP A 616 111.40 39.69 73.21
N ALA A 617 112.63 40.09 72.86
CA ALA A 617 113.19 41.38 73.27
C ALA A 617 112.49 42.54 72.57
N ILE A 618 112.28 42.45 71.25
CA ILE A 618 111.52 43.42 70.47
C ILE A 618 110.07 43.52 71.00
N ASP A 619 109.42 42.39 71.27
CA ASP A 619 108.04 42.38 71.76
C ASP A 619 107.91 43.02 73.13
N LYS A 620 108.84 42.73 74.06
CA LYS A 620 108.86 43.40 75.37
C LYS A 620 109.06 44.90 75.22
N ALA A 621 109.99 45.32 74.37
CA ALA A 621 110.25 46.73 74.12
C ALA A 621 109.07 47.44 73.44
N ARG A 622 108.46 46.83 72.43
CA ARG A 622 107.26 47.36 71.77
C ARG A 622 106.06 47.40 72.72
N LYS A 623 105.88 46.40 73.59
CA LYS A 623 104.83 46.40 74.64
C LYS A 623 105.05 47.55 75.64
N GLN A 624 106.29 47.88 75.99
CA GLN A 624 106.60 49.04 76.84
C GLN A 624 106.33 50.38 76.12
N LEU A 625 106.74 50.51 74.86
CA LEU A 625 106.45 51.68 74.01
C LEU A 625 104.95 51.90 73.81
N ALA A 626 104.20 50.84 73.55
CA ALA A 626 102.74 50.89 73.40
C ALA A 626 102.02 51.26 74.70
N LYS A 627 102.54 50.86 75.88
CA LYS A 627 102.05 51.36 77.17
C LYS A 627 102.30 52.85 77.32
N ARG A 628 103.48 53.35 76.93
CA ARG A 628 103.86 54.77 76.98
C ARG A 628 102.93 55.65 76.13
N HIS A 629 102.66 55.22 74.89
CA HIS A 629 101.77 55.92 73.96
C HIS A 629 100.28 55.86 74.34
N LYS A 630 99.86 54.92 75.20
CA LYS A 630 98.50 54.88 75.78
C LYS A 630 98.33 55.74 77.02
N THR A 631 99.42 56.22 77.64
CA THR A 631 99.40 57.18 78.75
C THR A 631 99.57 58.64 78.32
N THR A 632 99.86 58.89 77.03
CA THR A 632 100.04 60.23 76.43
C THR A 632 99.02 60.57 75.31
N LYS A 633 97.98 59.76 75.16
CA LYS A 633 96.77 59.99 74.36
C LYS A 633 95.56 59.62 75.20
#